data_AF-A0A8T2IR72-F1
#
_entry.id   AF-A0A8T2IR72-F1
#
_cell.length_a   1.000
_cell.length_b   1.000
_cell.length_c   1.000
_cell.angle_alpha   90.00
_cell.angle_beta   90.00
_cell.angle_gamma   90.00
#
_symmetry.space_group_name_H-M   'P 1'
#
loop_
_entity.id
_entity.type
_entity.pdbx_description
1 polymer ?
#
loop_
_entity_poly.entity_id
_entity_poly.type
_entity_poly.pdbx_seq_one_letter_code
_entity_poly.pdbx_strand_id
1 'polypeptide(L)'
;MSGAGSKRASSDSNSGPSEKKPNHEDKTPTTLIEPIRLGGISSTEEMDMKVLQFKNKKLAERLEQRQGFEDELREKIEKLEKRQATDDATLLIVNRYWSKLDEDVQTLLKRYDSEPSKQSAPPSEPPEEKEGSADIPIETEGGVEVSHPPPTQDQAEASQELTTASSSAGALPDSSLTFLATLAHSTTEEIELHLQERMEFSKRAVSCIVETSTKLHRRMQDMCDRIHKGDLENLDESLRNLNKDLITENHRLQDLTTVLQEKHHRISLQHHELLDRVTSAETKVSEMERSIEDLQWDIEKLRKHEQKLNRHLAEALEQLNAGYHISGSSGSFQGGQTTLSMQKFEMLNAELEQNQELANSRIAELEKLQNELQSAVRLKEKLKLDLRTLPEEAVRNTQDFRCLQSQFSLLYNESLQVKTQLDEARALLLSNKNSHLRQIERMESEELSVQKKLRTEVIQLEDTLAQVRKEYEMLRIEFEQNLAANEQAGPINREMRHLIGSLQNHNHQLKGDVQRYKRKVRDAQGEVSKLRIQIGGPPCPQPGISTPDASTLTVKEEEMDIKKDPPGAVTRDPETPTTPEIKKEEEEQKKETERTKTREREQEKERDKERDRDKDKERDRERDKQKADDSKRKDSEVLKQLKAELKKAQESQKEMKLLLDMYKSAPKEQRDKVQLMAAEKKTKAEVDELRTRVQALEEKDRRERKKLADEEALRKIKMAEEQIEHLQRKLSATKQEEEALLSEMDVTGQAFEDMQEQNIRLMQQLREKDDANFKLMSERIKSNQIHKLLKEEKEELAEQVQTLKTQVDAQLLQVQKLEERERLLHTSLAAIEKELTIRMQALELHKRKAVEAAQLAEDLKVQHEHVAGTLRDTQSFVCENRTAKEKESFSLKRAQEEISRLRRKLEKQKKMEVYADADQILQEEIKEYRARLTCPVCNTRKKDAVLTKCFHVFCFECVKNRYDSRQRKCPKCNAAFGAHDFHRIYIN
;
A
#
# COMPACT_ATOMS: atom_id res chain seq x y z
N MET A 1 -38.52 65.30 20.12
CA MET A 1 -37.52 64.38 20.68
C MET A 1 -36.37 64.26 19.69
N SER A 2 -35.13 64.40 20.17
CA SER A 2 -33.89 64.39 19.37
C SER A 2 -33.53 62.97 18.92
N GLY A 3 -32.64 62.73 17.94
CA GLY A 3 -31.85 63.65 17.09
C GLY A 3 -30.94 62.83 16.16
N ALA A 4 -30.39 63.44 15.10
CA ALA A 4 -29.59 62.73 14.10
C ALA A 4 -28.10 62.53 14.51
N GLY A 5 -27.42 61.56 13.91
CA GLY A 5 -25.98 61.30 14.09
C GLY A 5 -25.41 60.43 12.96
N SER A 6 -24.13 60.59 12.60
CA SER A 6 -23.53 59.98 11.40
C SER A 6 -22.04 59.65 11.57
N LYS A 7 -21.56 58.67 10.78
CA LYS A 7 -20.17 58.42 10.32
C LYS A 7 -19.09 57.82 11.27
N ARG A 8 -18.53 56.71 10.75
CA ARG A 8 -17.09 56.38 10.53
C ARG A 8 -16.23 55.71 11.62
N ALA A 9 -15.60 54.61 11.18
CA ALA A 9 -14.27 54.07 11.54
C ALA A 9 -14.14 53.47 12.98
N SER A 10 -13.17 52.60 13.30
CA SER A 10 -11.94 52.20 12.59
C SER A 10 -11.56 50.72 12.85
N SER A 11 -10.77 50.13 11.95
CA SER A 11 -9.74 49.09 12.21
C SER A 11 -10.01 47.99 13.27
N ASP A 12 -10.35 46.77 12.83
CA ASP A 12 -10.11 45.55 13.61
C ASP A 12 -8.69 45.03 13.37
N SER A 13 -7.90 44.91 14.45
CA SER A 13 -6.59 44.26 14.43
C SER A 13 -6.75 42.79 14.85
N ASN A 14 -6.50 41.86 13.93
CA ASN A 14 -6.74 40.44 14.18
C ASN A 14 -5.84 39.93 15.33
N SER A 15 -6.46 39.49 16.42
CA SER A 15 -5.75 39.10 17.65
C SER A 15 -5.31 37.64 17.57
N GLY A 16 -4.00 37.39 17.61
CA GLY A 16 -3.48 36.02 17.68
C GLY A 16 -3.90 35.28 18.96
N PRO A 17 -4.26 33.98 18.90
CA PRO A 17 -4.63 33.21 20.08
C PRO A 17 -3.41 33.02 21.00
N SER A 18 -3.55 33.42 22.26
CA SER A 18 -2.42 33.50 23.19
C SER A 18 -1.80 32.14 23.54
N GLU A 19 -0.46 32.06 23.52
CA GLU A 19 0.28 30.93 24.06
C GLU A 19 0.03 30.73 25.57
N LYS A 20 -0.83 29.78 25.92
CA LYS A 20 -0.93 29.30 27.29
C LYS A 20 0.24 28.37 27.60
N LYS A 21 1.36 28.94 28.08
CA LYS A 21 2.41 28.17 28.77
C LYS A 21 1.77 27.39 29.94
N PRO A 22 1.82 26.05 29.96
CA PRO A 22 1.46 25.27 31.13
C PRO A 22 2.61 25.35 32.13
N ASN A 23 2.68 26.45 32.89
CA ASN A 23 3.65 26.60 33.97
C ASN A 23 3.22 25.75 35.16
N HIS A 24 3.47 24.45 35.08
CA HIS A 24 3.14 23.49 36.13
C HIS A 24 4.40 23.16 36.94
N GLU A 25 4.50 23.75 38.13
CA GLU A 25 5.48 23.30 39.12
C GLU A 25 5.07 21.90 39.59
N ASP A 26 5.90 20.89 39.32
CA ASP A 26 5.66 19.53 39.82
C ASP A 26 5.88 19.44 41.32
N LYS A 27 4.83 19.83 42.06
CA LYS A 27 4.62 19.47 43.45
C LYS A 27 4.52 17.96 43.55
N THR A 28 5.67 17.33 43.76
CA THR A 28 5.79 15.88 43.94
C THR A 28 4.67 15.36 44.85
N PRO A 29 3.79 14.46 44.36
CA PRO A 29 2.70 13.94 45.18
C PRO A 29 3.32 13.06 46.25
N THR A 30 3.50 13.63 47.44
CA THR A 30 4.03 12.94 48.62
C THR A 30 2.93 12.02 49.13
N THR A 31 2.78 10.89 48.46
CA THR A 31 1.88 9.80 48.83
C THR A 31 2.25 9.34 50.24
N LEU A 32 1.41 9.71 51.21
CA LEU A 32 1.52 9.23 52.58
C LEU A 32 1.32 7.71 52.56
N ILE A 33 2.43 6.98 52.73
CA ILE A 33 2.43 5.53 52.76
C ILE A 33 1.82 5.10 54.09
N GLU A 34 0.64 4.47 54.06
CA GLU A 34 0.11 3.80 55.26
C GLU A 34 1.11 2.75 55.76
N PRO A 35 1.40 2.65 57.07
CA PRO A 35 2.35 1.68 57.59
C PRO A 35 1.86 0.23 57.44
N ILE A 36 2.17 -0.39 56.28
CA ILE A 36 1.92 -1.81 56.03
C ILE A 36 2.67 -2.62 57.09
N ARG A 37 1.92 -3.30 57.96
CA ARG A 37 2.50 -4.24 58.92
C ARG A 37 3.11 -5.42 58.18
N LEU A 38 4.43 -5.43 58.05
CA LEU A 38 5.17 -6.64 57.73
C LEU A 38 4.84 -7.70 58.79
N GLY A 39 4.24 -8.81 58.37
CA GLY A 39 4.06 -9.98 59.22
C GLY A 39 5.40 -10.52 59.71
N GLY A 40 5.37 -11.29 60.81
CA GLY A 40 6.55 -11.74 61.57
C GLY A 40 7.73 -12.13 60.67
N ILE A 41 8.87 -11.50 60.93
CA ILE A 41 10.11 -11.65 60.15
C ILE A 41 11.00 -12.64 60.89
N SER A 42 11.39 -13.73 60.23
CA SER A 42 12.13 -14.84 60.82
C SER A 42 13.65 -14.76 60.65
N SER A 43 14.14 -14.05 59.62
CA SER A 43 15.57 -13.78 59.40
C SER A 43 15.81 -12.42 58.75
N THR A 44 17.05 -11.92 58.83
CA THR A 44 17.49 -10.69 58.16
C THR A 44 17.34 -10.81 56.63
N GLU A 45 17.68 -11.97 56.06
CA GLU A 45 17.54 -12.25 54.63
C GLU A 45 16.07 -12.20 54.18
N GLU A 46 15.13 -12.65 55.02
CA GLU A 46 13.69 -12.54 54.75
C GLU A 46 13.23 -11.07 54.74
N MET A 47 13.84 -10.21 55.57
CA MET A 47 13.58 -8.77 55.55
C MET A 47 14.14 -8.11 54.30
N ASP A 48 15.41 -8.36 53.96
CA ASP A 48 16.05 -7.80 52.78
C ASP A 48 15.38 -8.27 51.47
N MET A 49 14.94 -9.53 51.40
CA MET A 49 14.15 -10.05 50.29
C MET A 49 12.80 -9.32 50.14
N LYS A 50 12.05 -9.12 51.23
CA LYS A 50 10.79 -8.34 51.19
C LYS A 50 11.03 -6.87 50.83
N VAL A 51 12.12 -6.27 51.30
CA VAL A 51 12.55 -4.91 50.94
C VAL A 51 12.95 -4.81 49.47
N LEU A 52 13.64 -5.81 48.91
CA LEU A 52 13.98 -5.88 47.49
C LEU A 52 12.75 -6.09 46.61
N GLN A 53 11.81 -6.96 47.01
CA GLN A 53 10.52 -7.12 46.34
C GLN A 53 9.73 -5.80 46.31
N PHE A 54 9.66 -5.08 47.44
CA PHE A 54 9.02 -3.76 47.49
C PHE A 54 9.74 -2.71 46.63
N LYS A 55 11.07 -2.67 46.65
CA LYS A 55 11.87 -1.79 45.77
C LYS A 55 11.64 -2.10 44.30
N ASN A 56 11.61 -3.37 43.91
CA ASN A 56 11.33 -3.80 42.53
C ASN A 56 9.88 -3.47 42.12
N LYS A 57 8.88 -3.69 42.98
CA LYS A 57 7.50 -3.26 42.70
C LYS A 57 7.43 -1.75 42.48
N LYS A 58 8.07 -0.96 43.35
CA LYS A 58 8.11 0.51 43.23
C LYS A 58 8.98 1.02 42.07
N LEU A 59 9.86 0.19 41.51
CA LEU A 59 10.57 0.45 40.25
C LEU A 59 9.69 0.10 39.04
N ALA A 60 8.93 -1.00 39.09
CA ALA A 60 7.95 -1.35 38.06
C ALA A 60 6.86 -0.29 37.95
N GLU A 61 6.25 0.14 39.07
CA GLU A 61 5.27 1.24 39.13
C GLU A 61 5.82 2.55 38.52
N ARG A 62 7.14 2.81 38.66
CA ARG A 62 7.80 3.99 38.06
C ARG A 62 8.15 3.81 36.58
N LEU A 63 8.40 2.59 36.13
CA LEU A 63 8.61 2.27 34.71
C LEU A 63 7.28 2.34 33.96
N GLU A 64 6.21 1.79 34.54
CA GLU A 64 4.84 1.86 34.04
C GLU A 64 4.36 3.32 33.94
N GLN A 65 4.59 4.15 34.96
CA GLN A 65 4.35 5.60 34.88
C GLN A 65 5.17 6.30 33.78
N ARG A 66 6.47 5.97 33.64
CA ARG A 66 7.31 6.52 32.57
C ARG A 66 6.85 6.08 31.18
N GLN A 67 6.41 4.84 31.04
CA GLN A 67 5.93 4.30 29.78
C GLN A 67 4.58 4.92 29.39
N GLY A 68 3.68 5.17 30.36
CA GLY A 68 2.49 6.00 30.15
C GLY A 68 2.83 7.41 29.64
N PHE A 69 3.80 8.10 30.25
CA PHE A 69 4.27 9.39 29.74
C PHE A 69 4.96 9.29 28.36
N GLU A 70 5.65 8.19 28.07
CA GLU A 70 6.26 7.97 26.75
C GLU A 70 5.20 7.73 25.68
N ASP A 71 4.15 6.95 25.99
CA ASP A 71 3.02 6.68 25.10
C ASP A 71 2.17 7.95 24.89
N GLU A 72 1.93 8.76 25.92
CA GLU A 72 1.34 10.11 25.80
C GLU A 72 2.17 11.04 24.89
N LEU A 73 3.50 11.00 25.01
CA LEU A 73 4.40 11.78 24.16
C LEU A 73 4.41 11.25 22.71
N ARG A 74 4.36 9.93 22.50
CA ARG A 74 4.25 9.29 21.19
C ARG A 74 2.94 9.65 20.49
N GLU A 75 1.81 9.55 21.19
CA GLU A 75 0.49 9.94 20.66
C GLU A 75 0.45 11.46 20.35
N LYS A 76 1.13 12.28 21.16
CA LYS A 76 1.27 13.72 20.92
C LYS A 76 2.18 14.03 19.72
N ILE A 77 3.25 13.27 19.50
CA ILE A 77 4.10 13.37 18.30
C ILE A 77 3.29 12.98 17.07
N GLU A 78 2.59 11.85 17.07
CA GLU A 78 1.75 11.41 15.95
C GLU A 78 0.66 12.44 15.60
N LYS A 79 0.06 13.08 16.61
CA LYS A 79 -0.89 14.20 16.42
C LYS A 79 -0.23 15.46 15.83
N LEU A 80 1.03 15.74 16.17
CA LEU A 80 1.79 16.85 15.61
C LEU A 80 2.27 16.56 14.19
N GLU A 81 2.70 15.34 13.87
CA GLU A 81 3.10 14.89 12.52
C GLU A 81 1.91 14.91 11.55
N LYS A 82 0.76 14.37 11.96
CA LYS A 82 -0.49 14.44 11.18
C LYS A 82 -0.92 15.89 10.93
N ARG A 83 -0.75 16.76 11.93
CA ARG A 83 -1.02 18.19 11.78
C ARG A 83 -0.01 18.86 10.83
N GLN A 84 1.28 18.58 10.97
CA GLN A 84 2.32 19.11 10.10
C GLN A 84 2.04 18.76 8.65
N ALA A 85 1.67 17.50 8.35
CA ALA A 85 1.28 17.11 6.99
C ALA A 85 0.08 17.91 6.44
N THR A 86 -0.90 18.26 7.28
CA THR A 86 -2.02 19.14 6.87
C THR A 86 -1.63 20.62 6.73
N ASP A 87 -0.73 21.11 7.59
CA ASP A 87 -0.23 22.48 7.56
C ASP A 87 0.72 22.68 6.34
N ASP A 88 1.60 21.73 6.04
CA ASP A 88 2.46 21.67 4.84
C ASP A 88 1.65 21.61 3.53
N ALA A 89 0.63 20.76 3.48
CA ALA A 89 -0.29 20.70 2.33
C ALA A 89 -1.04 22.04 2.14
N THR A 90 -1.39 22.71 3.23
CA THR A 90 -2.00 24.05 3.20
C THR A 90 -1.00 25.11 2.72
N LEU A 91 0.25 25.07 3.19
CA LEU A 91 1.32 25.97 2.74
C LEU A 91 1.63 25.83 1.25
N LEU A 92 1.67 24.60 0.72
CA LEU A 92 1.79 24.34 -0.72
C LEU A 92 0.63 24.94 -1.53
N ILE A 93 -0.61 24.77 -1.05
CA ILE A 93 -1.80 25.34 -1.70
C ILE A 93 -1.74 26.87 -1.69
N VAL A 94 -1.42 27.48 -0.54
CA VAL A 94 -1.29 28.94 -0.38
C VAL A 94 -0.18 29.48 -1.28
N ASN A 95 1.01 28.88 -1.28
CA ASN A 95 2.13 29.31 -2.12
C ASN A 95 1.80 29.21 -3.62
N ARG A 96 1.07 28.17 -4.06
CA ARG A 96 0.62 28.05 -5.45
C ARG A 96 -0.36 29.16 -5.85
N TYR A 97 -1.33 29.49 -4.98
CA TYR A 97 -2.26 30.58 -5.25
C TYR A 97 -1.62 31.97 -5.15
N TRP A 98 -0.67 32.17 -4.22
CA TRP A 98 0.07 33.43 -4.09
C TRP A 98 1.00 33.66 -5.28
N SER A 99 1.76 32.64 -5.70
CA SER A 99 2.67 32.78 -6.85
C SER A 99 1.89 33.03 -8.15
N LYS A 100 0.74 32.37 -8.33
CA LYS A 100 -0.16 32.71 -9.44
C LYS A 100 -0.71 34.14 -9.35
N LEU A 101 -1.05 34.63 -8.15
CA LEU A 101 -1.49 36.02 -7.97
C LEU A 101 -0.36 37.00 -8.35
N ASP A 102 0.89 36.72 -7.96
CA ASP A 102 2.06 37.52 -8.33
C ASP A 102 2.25 37.52 -9.88
N GLU A 103 2.10 36.39 -10.56
CA GLU A 103 2.16 36.25 -12.03
C GLU A 103 1.03 36.99 -12.77
N ASP A 104 -0.22 36.81 -12.35
CA ASP A 104 -1.40 37.48 -12.93
C ASP A 104 -1.28 39.00 -12.74
N VAL A 105 -0.84 39.46 -11.56
CA VAL A 105 -0.61 40.89 -11.25
C VAL A 105 0.57 41.47 -12.04
N GLN A 106 1.70 40.77 -12.18
CA GLN A 106 2.78 41.20 -13.07
C GLN A 106 2.32 41.32 -14.52
N THR A 107 1.46 40.40 -14.98
CA THR A 107 0.93 40.40 -16.34
C THR A 107 0.00 41.59 -16.59
N LEU A 108 -0.80 41.98 -15.58
CA LEU A 108 -1.63 43.19 -15.62
C LEU A 108 -0.79 44.46 -15.66
N LEU A 109 0.25 44.56 -14.81
CA LEU A 109 1.16 45.73 -14.79
C LEU A 109 1.91 45.89 -16.11
N LYS A 110 2.53 44.82 -16.63
CA LYS A 110 3.25 44.83 -17.92
C LYS A 110 2.38 45.32 -19.08
N ARG A 111 1.08 45.01 -19.08
CA ARG A 111 0.12 45.51 -20.09
C ARG A 111 -0.21 46.99 -19.94
N TYR A 112 -0.15 47.54 -18.72
CA TYR A 112 -0.43 48.95 -18.45
C TYR A 112 0.80 49.83 -18.67
N ASP A 113 1.98 49.39 -18.23
CA ASP A 113 3.27 50.08 -18.48
C ASP A 113 3.66 50.07 -19.98
N SER A 114 3.00 49.24 -20.79
CA SER A 114 3.12 49.21 -22.26
C SER A 114 2.32 50.32 -22.96
N GLU A 115 1.45 51.08 -22.28
CA GLU A 115 0.93 52.35 -22.81
C GLU A 115 1.94 53.47 -22.51
N PRO A 116 2.69 53.99 -23.51
CA PRO A 116 3.64 55.07 -23.26
C PRO A 116 2.90 56.34 -22.85
N SER A 117 3.14 56.81 -21.62
CA SER A 117 2.44 57.94 -21.01
C SER A 117 2.75 59.28 -21.68
N LYS A 118 2.15 59.53 -22.85
CA LYS A 118 2.14 60.83 -23.54
C LYS A 118 1.24 61.82 -22.80
N GLN A 119 1.72 62.33 -21.66
CA GLN A 119 1.17 63.52 -21.02
C GLN A 119 2.27 64.56 -20.81
N SER A 120 2.19 65.62 -21.63
CA SER A 120 2.64 66.99 -21.33
C SER A 120 3.91 67.16 -20.49
N ALA A 121 5.05 67.34 -21.16
CA ALA A 121 5.99 68.35 -20.68
C ALA A 121 5.30 69.73 -20.73
N PRO A 122 5.52 70.63 -19.74
CA PRO A 122 4.94 71.98 -19.77
C PRO A 122 5.58 72.82 -20.89
N PRO A 123 4.87 73.84 -21.41
CA PRO A 123 5.39 74.70 -22.47
C PRO A 123 6.56 75.57 -21.99
N SER A 124 7.47 75.89 -22.91
CA SER A 124 8.69 76.66 -22.68
C SER A 124 8.45 78.17 -22.53
N GLU A 125 9.18 78.80 -21.61
CA GLU A 125 9.63 80.19 -21.77
C GLU A 125 11.13 80.22 -22.18
N PRO A 126 11.61 81.27 -22.87
CA PRO A 126 12.92 81.28 -23.52
C PRO A 126 13.94 82.14 -22.69
N PRO A 127 15.07 82.67 -23.21
CA PRO A 127 16.35 82.29 -22.64
C PRO A 127 17.18 83.43 -22.01
N GLU A 128 18.00 83.12 -21.02
CA GLU A 128 19.13 83.98 -20.63
C GLU A 128 20.47 83.23 -20.70
N GLU A 129 21.47 84.00 -21.14
CA GLU A 129 22.88 83.73 -21.41
C GLU A 129 23.60 83.03 -20.22
N LYS A 130 24.67 82.25 -20.41
CA LYS A 130 25.98 82.74 -20.90
C LYS A 130 26.97 81.67 -21.41
N GLU A 131 27.71 82.09 -22.44
CA GLU A 131 29.18 81.97 -22.65
C GLU A 131 29.92 80.66 -22.28
N GLY A 132 30.60 80.04 -23.26
CA GLY A 132 31.32 78.77 -23.02
C GLY A 132 32.34 78.27 -24.05
N SER A 133 32.91 79.12 -24.92
CA SER A 133 34.05 78.85 -25.84
C SER A 133 33.96 77.72 -26.91
N ALA A 134 34.49 78.03 -28.10
CA ALA A 134 34.70 77.14 -29.24
C ALA A 134 35.85 76.12 -28.97
N ASP A 135 36.18 75.13 -29.81
CA ASP A 135 36.62 75.29 -31.22
C ASP A 135 36.48 74.04 -32.11
N ILE A 136 36.75 74.22 -33.41
CA ILE A 136 36.68 73.23 -34.50
C ILE A 136 38.09 73.01 -35.08
N PRO A 137 38.59 71.76 -35.17
CA PRO A 137 38.82 71.10 -36.48
C PRO A 137 38.52 69.57 -36.42
N ILE A 138 37.95 68.86 -37.41
CA ILE A 138 38.34 68.63 -38.82
C ILE A 138 39.80 68.14 -38.98
N GLU A 139 40.03 66.84 -39.19
CA GLU A 139 40.66 66.28 -40.42
C GLU A 139 41.01 64.77 -40.35
N THR A 140 41.22 64.21 -41.56
CA THR A 140 42.05 63.06 -41.99
C THR A 140 42.02 61.67 -41.29
N GLU A 141 41.52 60.70 -42.08
CA GLU A 141 42.21 59.48 -42.57
C GLU A 141 43.28 58.74 -41.73
N GLY A 142 43.11 57.41 -41.65
CA GLY A 142 44.15 56.49 -42.11
C GLY A 142 44.72 55.44 -41.13
N GLY A 143 45.13 54.29 -41.68
CA GLY A 143 46.26 53.51 -41.16
C GLY A 143 45.96 52.36 -40.17
N VAL A 144 45.72 51.16 -40.69
CA VAL A 144 45.79 49.88 -39.97
C VAL A 144 47.20 49.58 -39.46
N GLU A 145 47.36 49.11 -38.22
CA GLU A 145 48.37 48.07 -37.90
C GLU A 145 48.00 47.22 -36.66
N VAL A 146 48.78 46.17 -36.36
CA VAL A 146 48.34 44.97 -35.60
C VAL A 146 49.27 44.61 -34.43
N SER A 147 48.71 44.22 -33.28
CA SER A 147 49.40 43.37 -32.29
C SER A 147 48.45 42.62 -31.32
N HIS A 148 48.94 41.47 -30.82
CA HIS A 148 48.33 40.51 -29.87
C HIS A 148 49.33 40.31 -28.69
N PRO A 149 49.09 39.48 -27.62
CA PRO A 149 47.91 38.69 -27.21
C PRO A 149 47.43 39.00 -25.74
N PRO A 150 47.35 38.05 -24.75
CA PRO A 150 46.10 37.45 -24.21
C PRO A 150 45.90 37.71 -22.68
N PRO A 151 44.98 37.04 -21.93
CA PRO A 151 43.92 36.09 -22.29
C PRO A 151 42.50 36.52 -21.83
N THR A 152 41.48 35.69 -22.12
CA THR A 152 40.12 35.83 -21.59
C THR A 152 39.59 34.53 -20.94
N GLN A 153 39.01 34.69 -19.76
CA GLN A 153 38.19 33.75 -18.97
C GLN A 153 37.29 34.65 -18.08
N ASP A 154 36.03 34.36 -17.77
CA ASP A 154 35.10 33.37 -18.31
C ASP A 154 33.69 33.99 -18.34
N GLN A 155 32.92 33.79 -19.42
CA GLN A 155 31.46 33.93 -19.42
C GLN A 155 30.85 33.36 -20.70
N ALA A 156 30.41 32.10 -20.63
CA ALA A 156 29.68 31.43 -21.71
C ALA A 156 28.54 30.60 -21.11
N GLU A 157 27.39 31.22 -20.87
CA GLU A 157 26.15 30.51 -20.48
C GLU A 157 24.91 31.40 -20.71
N ALA A 158 24.36 31.39 -21.93
CA ALA A 158 23.09 32.06 -22.28
C ALA A 158 22.50 31.60 -23.64
N SER A 159 22.68 30.33 -24.05
CA SER A 159 22.24 29.86 -25.38
C SER A 159 21.95 28.35 -25.47
N GLN A 160 21.22 27.79 -24.51
CA GLN A 160 20.60 26.47 -24.64
C GLN A 160 19.50 26.23 -23.58
N GLU A 161 18.24 26.46 -23.93
CA GLU A 161 17.06 25.77 -23.35
C GLU A 161 15.76 26.20 -24.07
N LEU A 162 15.40 25.50 -25.17
CA LEU A 162 14.02 25.56 -25.70
C LEU A 162 13.60 24.30 -26.48
N THR A 163 14.08 23.13 -26.02
CA THR A 163 13.72 21.81 -26.55
C THR A 163 13.64 20.80 -25.41
N THR A 164 12.75 19.80 -25.55
CA THR A 164 12.45 18.72 -24.58
C THR A 164 11.60 19.14 -23.37
N ALA A 165 10.28 19.06 -23.54
CA ALA A 165 9.29 19.11 -22.45
C ALA A 165 8.14 18.12 -22.73
N SER A 166 8.45 16.83 -22.88
CA SER A 166 7.44 15.78 -23.18
C SER A 166 7.89 14.35 -22.85
N SER A 167 8.14 14.04 -21.56
CA SER A 167 8.00 12.67 -21.03
C SER A 167 8.24 12.58 -19.51
N SER A 168 7.17 12.61 -18.70
CA SER A 168 7.02 11.75 -17.51
C SER A 168 5.72 12.10 -16.75
N ALA A 169 5.05 11.08 -16.22
CA ALA A 169 4.01 11.23 -15.21
C ALA A 169 4.45 10.44 -13.98
N GLY A 170 4.41 11.05 -12.79
CA GLY A 170 4.68 10.34 -11.53
C GLY A 170 5.36 11.10 -10.39
N ALA A 171 5.88 12.30 -10.62
CA ALA A 171 6.53 13.11 -9.58
C ALA A 171 5.80 14.45 -9.34
N LEU A 172 5.88 14.95 -8.10
CA LEU A 172 5.57 16.34 -7.78
C LEU A 172 6.65 17.25 -8.41
N PRO A 173 6.35 18.48 -8.86
CA PRO A 173 7.37 19.36 -9.43
C PRO A 173 8.43 19.70 -8.38
N ASP A 174 9.72 19.61 -8.74
CA ASP A 174 10.84 19.86 -7.80
C ASP A 174 10.72 21.20 -7.07
N SER A 175 10.25 22.24 -7.77
CA SER A 175 9.88 23.55 -7.20
C SER A 175 9.04 23.48 -5.90
N SER A 176 8.13 22.50 -5.77
CA SER A 176 7.28 22.33 -4.59
C SER A 176 8.01 21.65 -3.43
N LEU A 177 8.90 20.70 -3.73
CA LEU A 177 9.77 20.07 -2.74
C LEU A 177 10.85 21.05 -2.25
N THR A 178 11.44 21.82 -3.16
CA THR A 178 12.39 22.89 -2.83
C THR A 178 11.76 23.94 -1.93
N PHE A 179 10.50 24.34 -2.16
CA PHE A 179 9.81 25.31 -1.30
C PHE A 179 9.68 24.84 0.16
N LEU A 180 9.19 23.62 0.39
CA LEU A 180 9.10 23.06 1.75
C LEU A 180 10.49 22.80 2.35
N ALA A 181 11.47 22.36 1.55
CA ALA A 181 12.84 22.17 2.00
C ALA A 181 13.48 23.49 2.44
N THR A 182 13.29 24.59 1.70
CA THR A 182 13.75 25.93 2.12
C THR A 182 13.06 26.36 3.42
N LEU A 183 11.73 26.25 3.53
CA LEU A 183 11.02 26.58 4.76
C LEU A 183 11.47 25.75 5.97
N ALA A 184 11.83 24.48 5.78
CA ALA A 184 12.27 23.60 6.85
C ALA A 184 13.72 23.86 7.33
N HIS A 185 14.53 24.58 6.53
CA HIS A 185 15.91 24.94 6.88
C HIS A 185 16.11 26.43 7.20
N SER A 186 15.17 27.30 6.80
CA SER A 186 15.20 28.72 7.13
C SER A 186 14.79 29.01 8.56
N THR A 187 15.40 30.04 9.16
CA THR A 187 14.98 30.54 10.47
C THR A 187 13.66 31.31 10.39
N THR A 188 12.95 31.47 11.52
CA THR A 188 11.70 32.25 11.56
C THR A 188 11.89 33.67 11.04
N GLU A 189 13.05 34.30 11.33
CA GLU A 189 13.39 35.66 10.87
C GLU A 189 13.56 35.72 9.34
N GLU A 190 14.17 34.70 8.72
CA GLU A 190 14.27 34.58 7.25
C GLU A 190 12.90 34.34 6.59
N ILE A 191 12.04 33.53 7.20
CA ILE A 191 10.68 33.25 6.71
C ILE A 191 9.84 34.53 6.79
N GLU A 192 9.92 35.27 7.90
CA GLU A 192 9.26 36.58 8.04
C GLU A 192 9.79 37.59 7.03
N LEU A 193 11.11 37.66 6.78
CA LEU A 193 11.71 38.51 5.74
C LEU A 193 11.20 38.16 4.34
N HIS A 194 11.27 36.90 3.92
CA HIS A 194 10.77 36.47 2.60
C HIS A 194 9.26 36.71 2.43
N LEU A 195 8.46 36.46 3.47
CA LEU A 195 7.03 36.76 3.45
C LEU A 195 6.77 38.28 3.40
N GLN A 196 7.56 39.09 4.11
CA GLN A 196 7.44 40.54 4.09
C GLN A 196 7.87 41.14 2.74
N GLU A 197 8.89 40.60 2.08
CA GLU A 197 9.28 41.01 0.72
C GLU A 197 8.20 40.69 -0.31
N ARG A 198 7.64 39.47 -0.30
CA ARG A 198 6.52 39.08 -1.18
C ARG A 198 5.25 39.85 -0.86
N MET A 199 4.96 40.12 0.41
CA MET A 199 3.85 40.95 0.84
C MET A 199 4.03 42.39 0.36
N GLU A 200 5.20 43.01 0.53
CA GLU A 200 5.46 44.37 0.03
C GLU A 200 5.46 44.42 -1.50
N PHE A 201 5.92 43.39 -2.21
CA PHE A 201 5.77 43.31 -3.67
C PHE A 201 4.29 43.30 -4.06
N SER A 202 3.52 42.35 -3.54
CA SER A 202 2.10 42.19 -3.86
C SER A 202 1.28 43.44 -3.46
N LYS A 203 1.58 44.02 -2.30
CA LYS A 203 0.99 45.29 -1.80
C LYS A 203 1.32 46.48 -2.70
N ARG A 204 2.57 46.66 -3.14
CA ARG A 204 2.96 47.71 -4.11
C ARG A 204 2.24 47.52 -5.44
N ALA A 205 2.22 46.29 -5.95
CA ALA A 205 1.63 45.95 -7.23
C ALA A 205 0.10 46.12 -7.24
N VAL A 206 -0.60 45.62 -6.21
CA VAL A 206 -2.04 45.84 -6.01
C VAL A 206 -2.34 47.32 -5.75
N SER A 207 -1.49 48.05 -5.03
CA SER A 207 -1.66 49.51 -4.87
C SER A 207 -1.56 50.24 -6.21
N CYS A 208 -0.65 49.84 -7.10
CA CYS A 208 -0.57 50.37 -8.46
C CYS A 208 -1.82 50.02 -9.29
N ILE A 209 -2.34 48.79 -9.20
CA ILE A 209 -3.60 48.39 -9.86
C ILE A 209 -4.80 49.19 -9.30
N VAL A 210 -4.88 49.40 -7.98
CA VAL A 210 -5.93 50.21 -7.35
C VAL A 210 -5.80 51.68 -7.74
N GLU A 211 -4.57 52.23 -7.82
CA GLU A 211 -4.34 53.59 -8.28
C GLU A 211 -4.69 53.78 -9.76
N THR A 212 -4.26 52.89 -10.65
CA THR A 212 -4.59 52.94 -12.08
C THR A 212 -6.09 52.75 -12.31
N SER A 213 -6.72 51.79 -11.64
CA SER A 213 -8.19 51.62 -11.63
C SER A 213 -8.90 52.87 -11.08
N THR A 214 -8.38 53.52 -10.05
CA THR A 214 -8.99 54.76 -9.49
C THR A 214 -8.76 55.97 -10.41
N LYS A 215 -7.59 56.07 -11.06
CA LYS A 215 -7.30 57.09 -12.08
C LYS A 215 -8.19 56.90 -13.31
N LEU A 216 -8.40 55.67 -13.75
CA LEU A 216 -9.30 55.30 -14.83
C LEU A 216 -10.77 55.57 -14.46
N HIS A 217 -11.20 55.19 -13.25
CA HIS A 217 -12.56 55.44 -12.79
C HIS A 217 -12.84 56.94 -12.63
N ARG A 218 -11.88 57.74 -12.12
CA ARG A 218 -11.98 59.21 -12.12
C ARG A 218 -12.01 59.77 -13.54
N ARG A 219 -11.13 59.37 -14.45
CA ARG A 219 -11.18 59.78 -15.87
C ARG A 219 -12.54 59.46 -16.51
N MET A 220 -13.06 58.26 -16.28
CA MET A 220 -14.37 57.81 -16.78
C MET A 220 -15.50 58.65 -16.17
N GLN A 221 -15.44 58.94 -14.87
CA GLN A 221 -16.45 59.73 -14.18
C GLN A 221 -16.37 61.22 -14.55
N ASP A 222 -15.17 61.80 -14.69
CA ASP A 222 -14.94 63.16 -15.19
C ASP A 222 -15.42 63.30 -16.64
N MET A 223 -15.19 62.29 -17.50
CA MET A 223 -15.76 62.25 -18.85
C MET A 223 -17.28 62.16 -18.81
N CYS A 224 -17.86 61.28 -17.98
CA CYS A 224 -19.31 61.20 -17.81
C CYS A 224 -19.89 62.53 -17.30
N ASP A 225 -19.27 63.17 -16.33
CA ASP A 225 -19.69 64.46 -15.78
C ASP A 225 -19.59 65.58 -16.83
N ARG A 226 -18.52 65.61 -17.64
CA ARG A 226 -18.37 66.56 -18.76
C ARG A 226 -19.41 66.33 -19.85
N ILE A 227 -19.70 65.08 -20.19
CA ILE A 227 -20.76 64.69 -21.15
C ILE A 227 -22.14 65.11 -20.61
N HIS A 228 -22.42 64.92 -19.32
CA HIS A 228 -23.69 65.34 -18.69
C HIS A 228 -23.80 66.86 -18.52
N LYS A 229 -22.69 67.59 -18.36
CA LYS A 229 -22.67 69.07 -18.25
C LYS A 229 -22.67 69.79 -19.59
N GLY A 230 -22.33 69.09 -20.68
CA GLY A 230 -22.30 69.65 -22.04
C GLY A 230 -20.98 70.32 -22.43
N ASP A 231 -19.96 70.29 -21.57
CA ASP A 231 -18.61 70.88 -21.79
C ASP A 231 -17.78 70.06 -22.80
N LEU A 232 -18.29 69.89 -24.01
CA LEU A 232 -17.68 69.09 -25.09
C LEU A 232 -16.52 69.82 -25.79
N GLU A 233 -16.40 71.14 -25.66
CA GLU A 233 -15.37 71.93 -26.36
C GLU A 233 -13.95 71.63 -25.86
N ASN A 234 -13.79 71.21 -24.61
CA ASN A 234 -12.50 70.92 -23.95
C ASN A 234 -12.25 69.41 -23.74
N LEU A 235 -12.82 68.54 -24.56
CA LEU A 235 -12.39 67.13 -24.61
C LEU A 235 -10.98 67.04 -25.21
N ASP A 236 -10.07 66.32 -24.56
CA ASP A 236 -8.66 66.21 -24.96
C ASP A 236 -8.51 65.93 -26.47
N GLU A 237 -7.67 66.71 -27.16
CA GLU A 237 -7.36 66.56 -28.59
C GLU A 237 -6.92 65.10 -28.89
N SER A 238 -6.19 64.50 -27.96
CA SER A 238 -5.77 63.09 -28.01
C SER A 238 -6.97 62.13 -27.99
N LEU A 239 -7.98 62.39 -27.15
CA LEU A 239 -9.21 61.57 -27.08
C LEU A 239 -10.13 61.78 -28.29
N ARG A 240 -10.20 63.00 -28.85
CA ARG A 240 -10.95 63.26 -30.08
C ARG A 240 -10.31 62.56 -31.29
N ASN A 241 -8.98 62.57 -31.38
CA ASN A 241 -8.26 61.83 -32.42
C ASN A 241 -8.36 60.31 -32.20
N LEU A 242 -8.12 59.78 -31.00
CA LEU A 242 -8.25 58.35 -30.72
C LEU A 242 -9.68 57.84 -30.98
N ASN A 243 -10.72 58.61 -30.65
CA ASN A 243 -12.10 58.24 -30.97
C ASN A 243 -12.35 58.26 -32.49
N LYS A 244 -11.82 59.25 -33.21
CA LYS A 244 -11.88 59.31 -34.69
C LYS A 244 -11.13 58.14 -35.34
N ASP A 245 -9.99 57.73 -34.79
CA ASP A 245 -9.20 56.59 -35.27
C ASP A 245 -9.92 55.27 -34.97
N LEU A 246 -10.49 55.11 -33.77
CA LEU A 246 -11.34 53.96 -33.41
C LEU A 246 -12.62 53.89 -34.27
N ILE A 247 -13.25 55.03 -34.59
CA ILE A 247 -14.38 55.09 -35.52
C ILE A 247 -13.93 54.67 -36.93
N THR A 248 -12.76 55.14 -37.38
CA THR A 248 -12.21 54.79 -38.71
C THR A 248 -11.87 53.30 -38.80
N GLU A 249 -11.24 52.74 -37.76
CA GLU A 249 -10.93 51.32 -37.68
C GLU A 249 -12.19 50.46 -37.53
N ASN A 250 -13.21 50.91 -36.80
CA ASN A 250 -14.49 50.20 -36.69
C ASN A 250 -15.23 50.17 -38.04
N HIS A 251 -15.22 51.28 -38.81
CA HIS A 251 -15.69 51.25 -40.20
C HIS A 251 -14.85 50.29 -41.05
N ARG A 252 -13.51 50.34 -40.97
CA ARG A 252 -12.62 49.43 -41.69
C ARG A 252 -12.86 47.95 -41.35
N LEU A 253 -13.22 47.64 -40.11
CA LEU A 253 -13.58 46.30 -39.65
C LEU A 253 -14.99 45.88 -40.10
N GLN A 254 -15.94 46.81 -40.20
CA GLN A 254 -17.26 46.56 -40.80
C GLN A 254 -17.15 46.33 -42.31
N ASP A 255 -16.36 47.14 -43.03
CA ASP A 255 -16.03 46.96 -44.45
C ASP A 255 -15.29 45.64 -44.70
N LEU A 256 -14.34 45.28 -43.82
CA LEU A 256 -13.67 43.97 -43.89
C LEU A 256 -14.65 42.82 -43.62
N THR A 257 -15.59 43.00 -42.68
CA THR A 257 -16.61 41.98 -42.36
C THR A 257 -17.58 41.78 -43.52
N THR A 258 -18.08 42.85 -44.14
CA THR A 258 -18.96 42.76 -45.32
C THR A 258 -18.21 42.15 -46.52
N VAL A 259 -16.98 42.57 -46.80
CA VAL A 259 -16.14 41.96 -47.85
C VAL A 259 -15.84 40.48 -47.58
N LEU A 260 -15.68 40.06 -46.32
CA LEU A 260 -15.53 38.65 -45.96
C LEU A 260 -16.84 37.86 -46.10
N GLN A 261 -17.98 38.46 -45.75
CA GLN A 261 -19.31 37.87 -45.96
C GLN A 261 -19.65 37.73 -47.45
N GLU A 262 -19.37 38.73 -48.27
CA GLU A 262 -19.49 38.65 -49.74
C GLU A 262 -18.60 37.56 -50.33
N LYS A 263 -17.33 37.48 -49.90
CA LYS A 263 -16.41 36.41 -50.31
C LYS A 263 -16.95 35.04 -49.91
N HIS A 264 -17.43 34.87 -48.68
CA HIS A 264 -18.01 33.63 -48.18
C HIS A 264 -19.26 33.24 -48.97
N HIS A 265 -20.18 34.18 -49.22
CA HIS A 265 -21.39 33.93 -50.01
C HIS A 265 -21.05 33.55 -51.46
N ARG A 266 -20.11 34.26 -52.10
CA ARG A 266 -19.62 33.93 -53.45
C ARG A 266 -18.96 32.55 -53.52
N ILE A 267 -18.14 32.18 -52.52
CA ILE A 267 -17.54 30.84 -52.43
C ILE A 267 -18.62 29.78 -52.19
N SER A 268 -19.63 30.08 -51.38
CA SER A 268 -20.78 29.20 -51.13
C SER A 268 -21.58 28.95 -52.41
N LEU A 269 -21.85 29.99 -53.21
CA LEU A 269 -22.49 29.86 -54.53
C LEU A 269 -21.63 29.02 -55.49
N GLN A 270 -20.31 29.27 -55.54
CA GLN A 270 -19.38 28.47 -56.35
C GLN A 270 -19.33 27.01 -55.92
N HIS A 271 -19.45 26.72 -54.62
CA HIS A 271 -19.54 25.35 -54.11
C HIS A 271 -20.82 24.65 -54.56
N HIS A 272 -21.98 25.32 -54.49
CA HIS A 272 -23.25 24.78 -55.00
C HIS A 272 -23.20 24.59 -56.53
N GLU A 273 -22.68 25.56 -57.30
CA GLU A 273 -22.46 25.40 -58.74
C GLU A 273 -21.57 24.19 -59.09
N LEU A 274 -20.59 23.85 -58.26
CA LEU A 274 -19.74 22.67 -58.45
C LEU A 274 -20.49 21.38 -58.05
N LEU A 275 -21.29 21.40 -56.99
CA LEU A 275 -22.14 20.29 -56.57
C LEU A 275 -23.20 19.93 -57.65
N ASP A 276 -23.84 20.94 -58.23
CA ASP A 276 -24.79 20.81 -59.35
C ASP A 276 -24.09 20.25 -60.60
N ARG A 277 -22.84 20.62 -60.86
CA ARG A 277 -22.05 20.08 -61.97
C ARG A 277 -21.61 18.63 -61.73
N VAL A 278 -21.30 18.25 -60.49
CA VAL A 278 -20.97 16.87 -60.09
C VAL A 278 -22.20 15.98 -60.24
N THR A 279 -23.34 16.34 -59.65
CA THR A 279 -24.59 15.58 -59.81
C THR A 279 -25.09 15.53 -61.26
N SER A 280 -24.89 16.61 -62.04
CA SER A 280 -25.13 16.61 -63.49
C SER A 280 -24.11 15.76 -64.28
N ALA A 281 -22.94 15.44 -63.73
CA ALA A 281 -21.99 14.50 -64.34
C ALA A 281 -22.33 13.04 -63.94
N GLU A 282 -22.63 12.78 -62.68
CA GLU A 282 -23.04 11.47 -62.14
C GLU A 282 -24.30 10.93 -62.85
N THR A 283 -25.30 11.78 -63.06
CA THR A 283 -26.49 11.44 -63.85
C THR A 283 -26.16 11.07 -65.29
N LYS A 284 -25.26 11.82 -65.96
CA LYS A 284 -24.80 11.47 -67.33
C LYS A 284 -23.97 10.18 -67.36
N VAL A 285 -23.20 9.89 -66.31
CA VAL A 285 -22.50 8.60 -66.18
C VAL A 285 -23.54 7.48 -66.09
N SER A 286 -24.56 7.61 -65.25
CA SER A 286 -25.65 6.62 -65.13
C SER A 286 -26.43 6.43 -66.45
N GLU A 287 -26.66 7.52 -67.21
CA GLU A 287 -27.26 7.45 -68.56
C GLU A 287 -26.36 6.72 -69.57
N MET A 288 -25.04 6.96 -69.52
CA MET A 288 -24.07 6.28 -70.39
C MET A 288 -23.87 4.81 -70.01
N GLU A 289 -23.87 4.47 -68.72
CA GLU A 289 -23.83 3.09 -68.21
C GLU A 289 -25.04 2.31 -68.71
N ARG A 290 -26.25 2.86 -68.57
CA ARG A 290 -27.48 2.27 -69.10
C ARG A 290 -27.44 2.09 -70.63
N SER A 291 -26.94 3.09 -71.36
CA SER A 291 -26.74 3.00 -72.82
C SER A 291 -25.76 1.90 -73.21
N ILE A 292 -24.71 1.69 -72.40
CA ILE A 292 -23.77 0.57 -72.56
C ILE A 292 -24.45 -0.77 -72.28
N GLU A 293 -25.32 -0.89 -71.27
CA GLU A 293 -26.12 -2.10 -71.00
C GLU A 293 -27.06 -2.44 -72.17
N ASP A 294 -27.82 -1.46 -72.67
CA ASP A 294 -28.71 -1.61 -73.83
C ASP A 294 -27.93 -2.05 -75.09
N LEU A 295 -26.77 -1.43 -75.35
CA LEU A 295 -25.89 -1.81 -76.47
C LEU A 295 -25.24 -3.19 -76.30
N GLN A 296 -24.88 -3.60 -75.08
CA GLN A 296 -24.39 -4.96 -74.80
C GLN A 296 -25.48 -6.01 -75.07
N TRP A 297 -26.73 -5.72 -74.70
CA TRP A 297 -27.87 -6.57 -74.99
C TRP A 297 -28.13 -6.69 -76.50
N ASP A 298 -28.06 -5.58 -77.25
CA ASP A 298 -28.21 -5.61 -78.71
C ASP A 298 -27.04 -6.32 -79.43
N ILE A 299 -25.80 -6.19 -78.94
CA ILE A 299 -24.65 -6.97 -79.43
C ILE A 299 -24.89 -8.48 -79.21
N GLU A 300 -25.39 -8.88 -78.05
CA GLU A 300 -25.66 -10.28 -77.72
C GLU A 300 -26.84 -10.86 -78.53
N LYS A 301 -27.85 -10.02 -78.81
CA LYS A 301 -28.96 -10.32 -79.74
C LYS A 301 -28.48 -10.44 -81.18
N LEU A 302 -27.57 -9.58 -81.63
CA LEU A 302 -26.93 -9.66 -82.95
C LEU A 302 -26.07 -10.92 -83.07
N ARG A 303 -25.25 -11.28 -82.07
CA ARG A 303 -24.49 -12.54 -82.04
C ARG A 303 -25.41 -13.76 -82.15
N LYS A 304 -26.56 -13.76 -81.46
CA LYS A 304 -27.58 -14.82 -81.57
C LYS A 304 -28.28 -14.85 -82.93
N HIS A 305 -28.30 -13.75 -83.68
CA HIS A 305 -28.76 -13.72 -85.08
C HIS A 305 -27.65 -14.20 -86.04
N GLU A 306 -26.41 -13.76 -85.84
CA GLU A 306 -25.21 -14.18 -86.57
C GLU A 306 -24.99 -15.70 -86.44
N GLN A 307 -25.12 -16.28 -85.25
CA GLN A 307 -25.07 -17.73 -85.04
C GLN A 307 -26.15 -18.49 -85.84
N LYS A 308 -27.36 -17.92 -85.96
CA LYS A 308 -28.42 -18.50 -86.81
C LYS A 308 -28.10 -18.35 -88.30
N LEU A 309 -27.58 -17.20 -88.72
CA LEU A 309 -27.14 -16.95 -90.09
C LEU A 309 -25.97 -17.85 -90.49
N ASN A 310 -24.97 -18.04 -89.62
CA ASN A 310 -23.84 -18.94 -89.83
C ASN A 310 -24.30 -20.41 -89.89
N ARG A 311 -25.30 -20.80 -89.07
CA ARG A 311 -25.93 -22.13 -89.16
C ARG A 311 -26.68 -22.31 -90.50
N HIS A 312 -27.47 -21.31 -90.90
CA HIS A 312 -28.15 -21.32 -92.19
C HIS A 312 -27.19 -21.20 -93.39
N LEU A 313 -26.02 -20.57 -93.22
CA LEU A 313 -24.97 -20.49 -94.24
C LEU A 313 -24.22 -21.82 -94.34
N ALA A 314 -24.04 -22.57 -93.25
CA ALA A 314 -23.56 -23.95 -93.32
C ALA A 314 -24.58 -24.85 -94.06
N GLU A 315 -25.85 -24.83 -93.65
CA GLU A 315 -26.96 -25.52 -94.34
C GLU A 315 -27.08 -25.10 -95.82
N ALA A 316 -26.79 -23.83 -96.15
CA ALA A 316 -26.82 -23.32 -97.51
C ALA A 316 -25.53 -23.59 -98.30
N LEU A 317 -24.36 -23.77 -97.66
CA LEU A 317 -23.13 -24.21 -98.34
C LEU A 317 -23.17 -25.71 -98.65
N GLU A 318 -23.88 -26.52 -97.84
CA GLU A 318 -24.27 -27.88 -98.25
C GLU A 318 -25.15 -27.87 -99.51
N GLN A 319 -25.95 -26.82 -99.74
CA GLN A 319 -26.85 -26.69 -100.90
C GLN A 319 -26.23 -25.94 -102.10
N LEU A 320 -25.34 -24.98 -101.88
CA LEU A 320 -24.78 -24.04 -102.86
C LEU A 320 -23.37 -24.42 -103.33
N ASN A 321 -23.01 -25.70 -103.22
CA ASN A 321 -22.07 -26.29 -104.16
C ASN A 321 -22.77 -26.35 -105.57
N ALA A 322 -23.09 -25.17 -106.17
CA ALA A 322 -24.12 -24.89 -107.24
C ALA A 322 -23.87 -23.66 -108.21
N GLY A 323 -24.84 -22.71 -108.44
CA GLY A 323 -24.95 -21.80 -109.64
C GLY A 323 -25.24 -20.27 -109.46
N TYR A 324 -25.29 -19.45 -110.55
CA TYR A 324 -24.64 -18.08 -110.56
C TYR A 324 -24.91 -16.95 -111.72
N HIS A 325 -24.68 -15.55 -111.58
CA HIS A 325 -24.50 -14.28 -112.56
C HIS A 325 -25.43 -12.90 -112.50
N ILE A 326 -25.37 -11.59 -113.06
CA ILE A 326 -24.54 -10.46 -113.82
C ILE A 326 -25.18 -8.92 -113.95
N SER A 327 -24.63 -7.77 -114.60
CA SER A 327 -25.04 -6.23 -114.66
C SER A 327 -24.50 -5.27 -115.90
N GLY A 328 -24.61 -3.91 -116.32
CA GLY A 328 -25.21 -2.47 -116.05
C GLY A 328 -24.75 -1.17 -117.00
N SER A 329 -25.31 0.15 -117.05
CA SER A 329 -24.87 1.40 -117.94
C SER A 329 -25.46 2.95 -117.80
N SER A 330 -25.01 4.11 -118.53
CA SER A 330 -25.53 5.63 -118.52
C SER A 330 -25.00 6.83 -119.55
N GLY A 331 -25.43 8.19 -119.55
CA GLY A 331 -24.92 9.44 -120.40
C GLY A 331 -25.57 10.97 -120.40
N SER A 332 -25.04 12.14 -121.05
CA SER A 332 -25.56 13.64 -121.11
C SER A 332 -24.95 14.84 -122.09
N PHE A 333 -25.38 16.20 -122.17
CA PHE A 333 -24.97 17.39 -123.14
C PHE A 333 -25.25 19.02 -122.89
N GLN A 334 -24.82 20.11 -123.71
CA GLN A 334 -24.94 21.69 -123.49
C GLN A 334 -24.61 22.84 -124.67
N GLY A 335 -24.92 24.23 -124.62
CA GLY A 335 -24.34 25.46 -125.46
C GLY A 335 -25.02 26.97 -125.68
N GLY A 336 -24.34 28.17 -126.06
CA GLY A 336 -24.89 29.57 -126.59
C GLY A 336 -24.11 31.03 -126.60
N GLN A 337 -24.42 32.19 -127.37
CA GLN A 337 -23.79 33.65 -127.39
C GLN A 337 -24.36 34.97 -128.24
N THR A 338 -23.86 36.30 -128.17
CA THR A 338 -24.33 37.67 -128.85
C THR A 338 -23.38 39.02 -129.03
N THR A 339 -23.75 40.28 -129.57
CA THR A 339 -22.88 41.58 -129.87
C THR A 339 -23.34 43.11 -129.60
N LEU A 340 -22.41 44.15 -129.58
CA LEU A 340 -22.60 45.63 -129.25
C LEU A 340 -21.60 46.68 -129.92
N SER A 341 -21.60 48.00 -129.60
CA SER A 341 -20.73 49.08 -130.22
C SER A 341 -19.54 49.62 -129.38
N MET A 342 -18.40 49.93 -130.05
CA MET A 342 -17.06 50.00 -129.45
C MET A 342 -16.86 51.03 -128.31
N GLN A 343 -17.01 52.34 -128.54
CA GLN A 343 -16.73 53.35 -127.50
C GLN A 343 -17.68 53.23 -126.29
N LYS A 344 -18.87 52.66 -126.49
CA LYS A 344 -19.83 52.38 -125.40
C LYS A 344 -19.50 51.08 -124.67
N PHE A 345 -18.97 50.09 -125.40
CA PHE A 345 -18.40 48.86 -124.86
C PHE A 345 -17.14 49.15 -124.02
N GLU A 346 -16.25 50.05 -124.45
CA GLU A 346 -15.08 50.49 -123.69
C GLU A 346 -15.45 51.13 -122.34
N MET A 347 -16.43 52.04 -122.31
CA MET A 347 -16.93 52.61 -121.04
C MET A 347 -17.61 51.55 -120.15
N LEU A 348 -18.46 50.68 -120.72
CA LEU A 348 -19.08 49.59 -119.98
C LEU A 348 -18.07 48.57 -119.46
N ASN A 349 -16.95 48.37 -120.17
CA ASN A 349 -15.87 47.50 -119.75
C ASN A 349 -15.04 48.13 -118.62
N ALA A 350 -14.76 49.43 -118.68
CA ALA A 350 -14.12 50.16 -117.58
C ALA A 350 -15.00 50.23 -116.33
N GLU A 351 -16.32 50.44 -116.48
CA GLU A 351 -17.29 50.33 -115.38
C GLU A 351 -17.35 48.89 -114.83
N LEU A 352 -17.28 47.88 -115.69
CA LEU A 352 -17.26 46.47 -115.29
C LEU A 352 -15.97 46.12 -114.53
N GLU A 353 -14.80 46.56 -115.02
CA GLU A 353 -13.50 46.38 -114.36
C GLU A 353 -13.49 47.06 -112.98
N GLN A 354 -13.93 48.32 -112.88
CA GLN A 354 -14.03 49.00 -111.59
C GLN A 354 -15.00 48.31 -110.62
N ASN A 355 -16.12 47.77 -111.11
CA ASN A 355 -17.04 46.98 -110.28
C ASN A 355 -16.47 45.61 -109.89
N GLN A 356 -15.65 44.98 -110.74
CA GLN A 356 -14.93 43.73 -110.43
C GLN A 356 -13.84 43.97 -109.38
N GLU A 357 -13.03 45.02 -109.52
CA GLU A 357 -12.04 45.43 -108.50
C GLU A 357 -12.72 45.69 -107.15
N LEU A 358 -13.84 46.40 -107.14
CA LEU A 358 -14.57 46.74 -105.92
C LEU A 358 -15.29 45.53 -105.31
N ALA A 359 -15.72 44.55 -106.12
CA ALA A 359 -16.21 43.27 -105.64
C ALA A 359 -15.08 42.39 -105.06
N ASN A 360 -13.95 42.28 -105.76
CA ASN A 360 -12.78 41.53 -105.32
C ASN A 360 -12.19 42.09 -104.02
N SER A 361 -12.13 43.42 -103.89
CA SER A 361 -11.70 44.11 -102.66
C SER A 361 -12.62 43.76 -101.48
N ARG A 362 -13.95 43.82 -101.66
CA ARG A 362 -14.92 43.40 -100.64
C ARG A 362 -14.83 41.92 -100.27
N ILE A 363 -14.52 41.05 -101.24
CA ILE A 363 -14.29 39.61 -100.98
C ILE A 363 -13.04 39.44 -100.11
N ALA A 364 -11.93 40.11 -100.45
CA ALA A 364 -10.70 40.09 -99.65
C ALA A 364 -10.89 40.66 -98.23
N GLU A 365 -11.69 41.72 -98.06
CA GLU A 365 -12.08 42.25 -96.75
C GLU A 365 -12.89 41.22 -95.94
N LEU A 366 -13.86 40.55 -96.56
CA LEU A 366 -14.67 39.51 -95.92
C LEU A 366 -13.84 38.27 -95.55
N GLU A 367 -12.93 37.82 -96.42
CA GLU A 367 -11.99 36.73 -96.14
C GLU A 367 -11.05 37.09 -94.98
N LYS A 368 -10.54 38.33 -94.94
CA LYS A 368 -9.72 38.83 -93.83
C LYS A 368 -10.50 38.82 -92.51
N LEU A 369 -11.72 39.39 -92.50
CA LEU A 369 -12.60 39.40 -91.32
C LEU A 369 -13.00 37.98 -90.88
N GLN A 370 -13.21 37.06 -91.82
CA GLN A 370 -13.51 35.65 -91.51
C GLN A 370 -12.29 34.93 -90.89
N ASN A 371 -11.07 35.22 -91.35
CA ASN A 371 -9.84 34.70 -90.75
C ASN A 371 -9.58 35.29 -89.35
N GLU A 372 -9.81 36.59 -89.17
CA GLU A 372 -9.75 37.25 -87.86
C GLU A 372 -10.77 36.65 -86.88
N LEU A 373 -12.02 36.45 -87.32
CA LEU A 373 -13.05 35.76 -86.53
C LEU A 373 -12.65 34.31 -86.18
N GLN A 374 -12.14 33.53 -87.13
CA GLN A 374 -11.66 32.17 -86.84
C GLN A 374 -10.49 32.16 -85.84
N SER A 375 -9.56 33.12 -85.93
CA SER A 375 -8.46 33.22 -84.97
C SER A 375 -8.95 33.56 -83.55
N ALA A 376 -9.90 34.49 -83.43
CA ALA A 376 -10.52 34.86 -82.16
C ALA A 376 -11.35 33.71 -81.56
N VAL A 377 -12.04 32.92 -82.39
CA VAL A 377 -12.74 31.70 -81.96
C VAL A 377 -11.75 30.64 -81.46
N ARG A 378 -10.65 30.36 -82.19
CA ARG A 378 -9.61 29.42 -81.73
C ARG A 378 -8.98 29.85 -80.40
N LEU A 379 -8.71 31.15 -80.22
CA LEU A 379 -8.18 31.68 -78.96
C LEU A 379 -9.19 31.55 -77.81
N LYS A 380 -10.47 31.84 -78.06
CA LYS A 380 -11.57 31.66 -77.10
C LYS A 380 -11.76 30.19 -76.70
N GLU A 381 -11.69 29.27 -77.66
CA GLU A 381 -11.77 27.83 -77.43
C GLU A 381 -10.59 27.34 -76.58
N LYS A 382 -9.36 27.80 -76.89
CA LYS A 382 -8.17 27.50 -76.09
C LYS A 382 -8.30 28.03 -74.66
N LEU A 383 -8.62 29.31 -74.48
CA LEU A 383 -8.78 29.90 -73.14
C LEU A 383 -9.93 29.24 -72.35
N LYS A 384 -10.99 28.76 -73.02
CA LYS A 384 -12.01 27.91 -72.40
C LYS A 384 -11.48 26.57 -71.92
N LEU A 385 -10.53 25.97 -72.65
CA LEU A 385 -9.89 24.71 -72.26
C LEU A 385 -8.95 24.97 -71.07
N ASP A 386 -8.07 25.97 -71.19
CA ASP A 386 -7.11 26.39 -70.15
C ASP A 386 -7.82 26.74 -68.82
N LEU A 387 -9.02 27.36 -68.87
CA LEU A 387 -9.86 27.64 -67.70
C LEU A 387 -10.65 26.44 -67.16
N ARG A 388 -10.82 25.37 -67.94
CA ARG A 388 -11.48 24.11 -67.51
C ARG A 388 -10.48 23.11 -66.94
N THR A 389 -9.25 23.10 -67.45
CA THR A 389 -8.14 22.27 -66.98
C THR A 389 -7.10 23.17 -66.32
N LEU A 390 -7.45 23.77 -65.19
CA LEU A 390 -6.44 24.40 -64.31
C LEU A 390 -5.43 23.33 -63.90
N PRO A 391 -4.12 23.50 -64.13
CA PRO A 391 -3.13 22.51 -63.71
C PRO A 391 -3.15 22.35 -62.19
N GLU A 392 -3.06 21.11 -61.68
CA GLU A 392 -2.99 20.88 -60.24
C GLU A 392 -1.82 21.64 -59.60
N GLU A 393 -0.71 21.79 -60.30
CA GLU A 393 0.44 22.59 -59.88
C GLU A 393 0.07 24.06 -59.61
N ALA A 394 -0.82 24.66 -60.41
CA ALA A 394 -1.29 26.01 -60.18
C ALA A 394 -2.12 26.11 -58.89
N VAL A 395 -2.95 25.10 -58.60
CA VAL A 395 -3.73 25.01 -57.35
C VAL A 395 -2.81 24.77 -56.15
N ARG A 396 -1.89 23.80 -56.24
CA ARG A 396 -0.89 23.48 -55.21
C ARG A 396 0.04 24.65 -54.91
N ASN A 397 0.32 25.50 -55.89
CA ASN A 397 1.11 26.71 -55.73
C ASN A 397 0.33 27.89 -55.11
N THR A 398 -0.99 27.84 -54.97
CA THR A 398 -1.73 28.87 -54.23
C THR A 398 -1.31 28.90 -52.76
N GLN A 399 -1.42 30.07 -52.14
CA GLN A 399 -1.15 30.23 -50.71
C GLN A 399 -2.20 29.52 -49.85
N ASP A 400 -3.47 29.51 -50.30
CA ASP A 400 -4.58 28.89 -49.60
C ASP A 400 -4.42 27.36 -49.54
N PHE A 401 -4.06 26.71 -50.66
CA PHE A 401 -3.78 25.26 -50.66
C PHE A 401 -2.60 24.92 -49.73
N ARG A 402 -1.51 25.68 -49.78
CA ARG A 402 -0.35 25.44 -48.90
C ARG A 402 -0.67 25.68 -47.42
N CYS A 403 -1.53 26.65 -47.11
CA CYS A 403 -2.04 26.87 -45.76
C CYS A 403 -2.91 25.69 -45.29
N LEU A 404 -3.85 25.23 -46.12
CA LEU A 404 -4.71 24.09 -45.82
C LEU A 404 -3.92 22.77 -45.69
N GLN A 405 -2.91 22.57 -46.53
CA GLN A 405 -1.98 21.43 -46.46
C GLN A 405 -1.18 21.44 -45.14
N SER A 406 -0.73 22.62 -44.69
CA SER A 406 -0.07 22.78 -43.39
C SER A 406 -1.01 22.48 -42.23
N GLN A 407 -2.22 23.04 -42.23
CA GLN A 407 -3.25 22.76 -41.21
C GLN A 407 -3.64 21.28 -41.16
N PHE A 408 -3.85 20.64 -42.32
CA PHE A 408 -4.10 19.20 -42.38
C PHE A 408 -2.93 18.38 -41.84
N SER A 409 -1.69 18.76 -42.15
CA SER A 409 -0.49 18.07 -41.66
C SER A 409 -0.36 18.17 -40.13
N LEU A 410 -0.69 19.34 -39.55
CA LEU A 410 -0.74 19.52 -38.10
C LEU A 410 -1.82 18.64 -37.47
N LEU A 411 -3.08 18.75 -37.93
CA LEU A 411 -4.21 17.96 -37.41
C LEU A 411 -4.01 16.45 -37.57
N TYR A 412 -3.38 16.01 -38.65
CA TYR A 412 -3.02 14.60 -38.88
C TYR A 412 -1.96 14.12 -37.88
N ASN A 413 -0.93 14.92 -37.63
CA ASN A 413 0.12 14.60 -36.65
C ASN A 413 -0.42 14.61 -35.21
N GLU A 414 -1.27 15.58 -34.85
CA GLU A 414 -1.99 15.62 -33.57
C GLU A 414 -2.88 14.37 -33.39
N SER A 415 -3.67 14.02 -34.41
CA SER A 415 -4.52 12.81 -34.39
C SER A 415 -3.70 11.53 -34.24
N LEU A 416 -2.52 11.46 -34.88
CA LEU A 416 -1.60 10.34 -34.75
C LEU A 416 -0.97 10.27 -33.35
N GLN A 417 -0.58 11.42 -32.77
CA GLN A 417 -0.01 11.50 -31.43
C GLN A 417 -1.02 11.12 -30.34
N VAL A 418 -2.26 11.60 -30.43
CA VAL A 418 -3.37 11.23 -29.53
C VAL A 418 -3.70 9.74 -29.65
N LYS A 419 -3.60 9.15 -30.86
CA LYS A 419 -3.75 7.71 -31.05
C LYS A 419 -2.64 6.92 -30.34
N THR A 420 -1.38 7.33 -30.48
CA THR A 420 -0.25 6.70 -29.80
C THR A 420 -0.42 6.76 -28.28
N GLN A 421 -0.78 7.92 -27.72
CA GLN A 421 -1.07 8.10 -26.29
C GLN A 421 -2.21 7.19 -25.79
N LEU A 422 -3.26 7.00 -26.61
CA LEU A 422 -4.36 6.08 -26.28
C LEU A 422 -3.91 4.62 -26.23
N ASP A 423 -3.08 4.19 -27.18
CA ASP A 423 -2.56 2.81 -27.23
C ASP A 423 -1.49 2.55 -26.16
N GLU A 424 -0.67 3.55 -25.79
CA GLU A 424 0.20 3.54 -24.61
C GLU A 424 -0.62 3.42 -23.31
N ALA A 425 -1.67 4.23 -23.14
CA ALA A 425 -2.53 4.18 -21.96
C ALA A 425 -3.26 2.82 -21.82
N ARG A 426 -3.67 2.21 -22.95
CA ARG A 426 -4.21 0.84 -22.99
C ARG A 426 -3.18 -0.19 -22.57
N ALA A 427 -1.93 -0.09 -23.04
CA ALA A 427 -0.85 -0.98 -22.65
C ALA A 427 -0.51 -0.85 -21.15
N LEU A 428 -0.46 0.38 -20.62
CA LEU A 428 -0.24 0.66 -19.20
C LEU A 428 -1.37 0.11 -18.32
N LEU A 429 -2.63 0.24 -18.75
CA LEU A 429 -3.79 -0.31 -18.04
C LEU A 429 -3.79 -1.84 -18.04
N LEU A 430 -3.45 -2.47 -19.17
CA LEU A 430 -3.30 -3.93 -19.26
C LEU A 430 -2.14 -4.44 -18.37
N SER A 431 -1.02 -3.71 -18.35
CA SER A 431 0.14 -4.02 -17.49
C SER A 431 -0.23 -3.93 -16.00
N ASN A 432 -0.88 -2.85 -15.57
CA ASN A 432 -1.36 -2.71 -14.19
C ASN A 432 -2.38 -3.80 -13.82
N LYS A 433 -3.35 -4.13 -14.69
CA LYS A 433 -4.30 -5.23 -14.46
C LYS A 433 -3.58 -6.56 -14.23
N ASN A 434 -2.59 -6.89 -15.06
CA ASN A 434 -1.81 -8.12 -14.94
C ASN A 434 -0.91 -8.12 -13.68
N SER A 435 -0.40 -6.95 -13.28
CA SER A 435 0.36 -6.78 -12.03
C SER A 435 -0.51 -7.01 -10.79
N HIS A 436 -1.71 -6.45 -10.77
CA HIS A 436 -2.67 -6.65 -9.68
C HIS A 436 -3.18 -8.09 -9.58
N LEU A 437 -3.45 -8.76 -10.71
CA LEU A 437 -3.78 -10.20 -10.71
C LEU A 437 -2.66 -11.03 -10.07
N ARG A 438 -1.39 -10.79 -10.45
CA ARG A 438 -0.22 -11.41 -9.82
C ARG A 438 0.04 -11.00 -8.37
N GLN A 439 -0.61 -9.96 -7.86
CA GLN A 439 -0.59 -9.61 -6.45
C GLN A 439 -1.64 -10.41 -5.68
N ILE A 440 -2.85 -10.56 -6.24
CA ILE A 440 -3.92 -11.39 -5.69
C ILE A 440 -3.47 -12.86 -5.62
N GLU A 441 -2.92 -13.42 -6.71
CA GLU A 441 -2.38 -14.79 -6.76
C GLU A 441 -1.33 -15.07 -5.67
N ARG A 442 -0.52 -14.06 -5.31
CA ARG A 442 0.46 -14.15 -4.21
C ARG A 442 -0.21 -14.08 -2.84
N MET A 443 -1.14 -13.15 -2.63
CA MET A 443 -1.88 -13.03 -1.39
C MET A 443 -2.69 -14.31 -1.08
N GLU A 444 -3.35 -14.90 -2.08
CA GLU A 444 -4.04 -16.19 -1.96
C GLU A 444 -3.07 -17.34 -1.60
N SER A 445 -1.88 -17.37 -2.20
CA SER A 445 -0.84 -18.35 -1.86
C SER A 445 -0.25 -18.15 -0.46
N GLU A 446 -0.13 -16.90 0.01
CA GLU A 446 0.34 -16.53 1.34
C GLU A 446 -0.70 -16.87 2.40
N GLU A 447 -1.98 -16.56 2.17
CA GLU A 447 -3.11 -16.98 3.02
C GLU A 447 -3.17 -18.50 3.16
N LEU A 448 -3.10 -19.23 2.04
CA LEU A 448 -3.09 -20.70 2.04
C LEU A 448 -1.88 -21.27 2.81
N SER A 449 -0.74 -20.57 2.80
CA SER A 449 0.46 -20.94 3.55
C SER A 449 0.27 -20.74 5.06
N VAL A 450 -0.26 -19.59 5.47
CA VAL A 450 -0.58 -19.29 6.88
C VAL A 450 -1.68 -20.23 7.41
N GLN A 451 -2.72 -20.50 6.62
CA GLN A 451 -3.78 -21.44 6.99
C GLN A 451 -3.26 -22.88 7.20
N LYS A 452 -2.23 -23.30 6.44
CA LYS A 452 -1.55 -24.59 6.66
C LYS A 452 -0.71 -24.60 7.94
N LYS A 453 0.02 -23.52 8.24
CA LYS A 453 0.78 -23.37 9.49
C LYS A 453 -0.15 -23.43 10.70
N LEU A 454 -1.19 -22.59 10.72
CA LEU A 454 -2.17 -22.52 11.80
C LEU A 454 -2.87 -23.87 12.04
N ARG A 455 -3.25 -24.61 10.98
CA ARG A 455 -3.78 -25.98 11.13
C ARG A 455 -2.76 -26.94 11.78
N THR A 456 -1.48 -26.80 11.47
CA THR A 456 -0.42 -27.65 12.02
C THR A 456 -0.16 -27.31 13.50
N GLU A 457 -0.15 -26.03 13.84
CA GLU A 457 -0.03 -25.52 15.21
C GLU A 457 -1.23 -25.96 16.06
N VAL A 458 -2.46 -25.89 15.54
CA VAL A 458 -3.66 -26.40 16.23
C VAL A 458 -3.56 -27.90 16.52
N ILE A 459 -3.13 -28.72 15.55
CA ILE A 459 -2.93 -30.17 15.76
C ILE A 459 -1.87 -30.43 16.86
N GLN A 460 -0.76 -29.68 16.86
CA GLN A 460 0.27 -29.79 17.90
C GLN A 460 -0.24 -29.37 19.29
N LEU A 461 -1.12 -28.37 19.36
CA LEU A 461 -1.79 -27.96 20.60
C LEU A 461 -2.82 -29.00 21.07
N GLU A 462 -3.52 -29.67 20.16
CA GLU A 462 -4.41 -30.79 20.48
C GLU A 462 -3.65 -32.03 20.99
N ASP A 463 -2.53 -32.39 20.36
CA ASP A 463 -1.65 -33.48 20.78
C ASP A 463 -1.02 -33.22 22.16
N THR A 464 -0.49 -32.01 22.39
CA THR A 464 0.08 -31.63 23.70
C THR A 464 -0.99 -31.57 24.79
N LEU A 465 -2.20 -31.06 24.49
CA LEU A 465 -3.34 -31.11 25.40
C LEU A 465 -3.75 -32.56 25.75
N ALA A 466 -3.71 -33.47 24.77
CA ALA A 466 -3.98 -34.90 25.00
C ALA A 466 -2.90 -35.55 25.89
N GLN A 467 -1.62 -35.22 25.69
CA GLN A 467 -0.52 -35.70 26.53
C GLN A 467 -0.63 -35.17 27.97
N VAL A 468 -0.89 -33.88 28.18
CA VAL A 468 -1.08 -33.29 29.52
C VAL A 468 -2.29 -33.91 30.24
N ARG A 469 -3.39 -34.20 29.53
CA ARG A 469 -4.54 -34.92 30.10
C ARG A 469 -4.19 -36.34 30.55
N LYS A 470 -3.36 -37.05 29.78
CA LYS A 470 -2.86 -38.38 30.12
C LYS A 470 -1.93 -38.34 31.34
N GLU A 471 -1.02 -37.37 31.41
CA GLU A 471 -0.13 -37.17 32.56
C GLU A 471 -0.91 -36.82 33.84
N TYR A 472 -1.94 -35.97 33.73
CA TYR A 472 -2.85 -35.67 34.83
C TYR A 472 -3.57 -36.93 35.35
N GLU A 473 -4.14 -37.76 34.47
CA GLU A 473 -4.85 -38.97 34.91
C GLU A 473 -3.89 -40.02 35.49
N MET A 474 -2.65 -40.15 34.97
CA MET A 474 -1.62 -40.99 35.60
C MET A 474 -1.27 -40.48 37.02
N LEU A 475 -0.99 -39.19 37.18
CA LEU A 475 -0.66 -38.59 38.48
C LEU A 475 -1.84 -38.67 39.47
N ARG A 476 -3.08 -38.58 38.97
CA ARG A 476 -4.29 -38.80 39.76
C ARG A 476 -4.40 -40.24 40.24
N ILE A 477 -4.16 -41.23 39.38
CA ILE A 477 -4.16 -42.65 39.75
C ILE A 477 -3.04 -42.93 40.77
N GLU A 478 -1.85 -42.35 40.61
CA GLU A 478 -0.77 -42.42 41.60
C GLU A 478 -1.17 -41.80 42.95
N PHE A 479 -1.87 -40.66 42.94
CA PHE A 479 -2.38 -40.03 44.16
C PHE A 479 -3.45 -40.89 44.86
N GLU A 480 -4.42 -41.42 44.12
CA GLU A 480 -5.48 -42.30 44.65
C GLU A 480 -4.86 -43.60 45.23
N GLN A 481 -3.83 -44.17 44.60
CA GLN A 481 -3.07 -45.30 45.14
C GLN A 481 -2.29 -44.97 46.42
N ASN A 482 -1.59 -43.82 46.46
CA ASN A 482 -0.85 -43.37 47.64
C ASN A 482 -1.80 -43.07 48.82
N LEU A 483 -2.98 -42.50 48.56
CA LEU A 483 -4.01 -42.26 49.56
C LEU A 483 -4.50 -43.60 50.15
N ALA A 484 -4.88 -44.57 49.31
CA ALA A 484 -5.34 -45.89 49.75
C ALA A 484 -4.26 -46.65 50.55
N ALA A 485 -2.98 -46.54 50.16
CA ALA A 485 -1.87 -47.12 50.92
C ALA A 485 -1.68 -46.46 52.30
N ASN A 486 -1.84 -45.14 52.38
CA ASN A 486 -1.76 -44.39 53.63
C ASN A 486 -2.94 -44.69 54.58
N GLU A 487 -4.14 -44.87 54.04
CA GLU A 487 -5.31 -45.34 54.82
C GLU A 487 -5.09 -46.75 55.40
N GLN A 488 -4.53 -47.68 54.61
CA GLN A 488 -4.14 -49.02 55.08
C GLN A 488 -3.03 -48.98 56.16
N ALA A 489 -2.15 -47.99 56.13
CA ALA A 489 -1.17 -47.77 57.20
C ALA A 489 -1.79 -47.19 58.49
N GLY A 490 -3.01 -46.64 58.44
CA GLY A 490 -3.72 -46.06 59.58
C GLY A 490 -3.95 -47.03 60.75
N PRO A 491 -4.55 -48.22 60.53
CA PRO A 491 -4.69 -49.28 61.53
C PRO A 491 -3.36 -49.73 62.13
N ILE A 492 -2.35 -50.02 61.30
CA ILE A 492 -1.02 -50.46 61.75
C ILE A 492 -0.38 -49.42 62.67
N ASN A 493 -0.43 -48.15 62.29
CA ASN A 493 0.06 -47.04 63.12
C ASN A 493 -0.74 -46.87 64.43
N ARG A 494 -2.03 -47.21 64.44
CA ARG A 494 -2.87 -47.21 65.66
C ARG A 494 -2.51 -48.37 66.59
N GLU A 495 -2.34 -49.57 66.06
CA GLU A 495 -1.89 -50.75 66.82
C GLU A 495 -0.49 -50.55 67.38
N MET A 496 0.45 -50.00 66.60
CA MET A 496 1.79 -49.67 67.07
C MET A 496 1.75 -48.64 68.23
N ARG A 497 0.90 -47.61 68.14
CA ARG A 497 0.70 -46.66 69.25
C ARG A 497 0.10 -47.32 70.51
N HIS A 498 -0.85 -48.22 70.36
CA HIS A 498 -1.42 -48.98 71.49
C HIS A 498 -0.39 -49.94 72.12
N LEU A 499 0.44 -50.60 71.32
CA LEU A 499 1.53 -51.46 71.77
C LEU A 499 2.59 -50.65 72.53
N ILE A 500 3.02 -49.51 72.00
CA ILE A 500 3.94 -48.58 72.67
C ILE A 500 3.36 -48.11 74.01
N GLY A 501 2.08 -47.72 74.06
CA GLY A 501 1.40 -47.34 75.31
C GLY A 501 1.33 -48.49 76.33
N SER A 502 1.05 -49.72 75.89
CA SER A 502 1.03 -50.91 76.74
C SER A 502 2.41 -51.25 77.32
N LEU A 503 3.46 -51.14 76.50
CA LEU A 503 4.86 -51.32 76.91
C LEU A 503 5.32 -50.21 77.87
N GLN A 504 4.94 -48.95 77.61
CA GLN A 504 5.22 -47.83 78.52
C GLN A 504 4.54 -48.01 79.88
N ASN A 505 3.27 -48.47 79.90
CA ASN A 505 2.55 -48.79 81.14
C ASN A 505 3.20 -49.95 81.90
N HIS A 506 3.59 -51.04 81.21
CA HIS A 506 4.36 -52.12 81.83
C HIS A 506 5.70 -51.64 82.42
N ASN A 507 6.43 -50.79 81.69
CA ASN A 507 7.70 -50.24 82.14
C ASN A 507 7.52 -49.33 83.38
N HIS A 508 6.43 -48.55 83.42
CA HIS A 508 6.05 -47.74 84.59
C HIS A 508 5.66 -48.63 85.79
N GLN A 509 4.87 -49.68 85.57
CA GLN A 509 4.45 -50.60 86.64
C GLN A 509 5.64 -51.38 87.21
N LEU A 510 6.55 -51.88 86.35
CA LEU A 510 7.81 -52.49 86.76
C LEU A 510 8.69 -51.52 87.58
N LYS A 511 8.78 -50.25 87.19
CA LYS A 511 9.46 -49.21 88.00
C LYS A 511 8.79 -49.03 89.37
N GLY A 512 7.46 -49.03 89.44
CA GLY A 512 6.71 -49.00 90.69
C GLY A 512 6.95 -50.23 91.58
N ASP A 513 7.02 -51.42 90.99
CA ASP A 513 7.29 -52.66 91.73
C ASP A 513 8.75 -52.75 92.19
N VAL A 514 9.72 -52.31 91.38
CA VAL A 514 11.12 -52.12 91.81
C VAL A 514 11.21 -51.15 92.99
N GLN A 515 10.43 -50.06 93.01
CA GLN A 515 10.34 -49.18 94.19
C GLN A 515 9.70 -49.88 95.41
N ARG A 516 8.67 -50.71 95.21
CA ARG A 516 8.06 -51.52 96.30
C ARG A 516 9.05 -52.53 96.87
N TYR A 517 9.82 -53.23 96.04
CA TYR A 517 10.88 -54.14 96.50
C TYR A 517 12.03 -53.40 97.18
N LYS A 518 12.50 -52.26 96.64
CA LYS A 518 13.47 -51.36 97.31
C LYS A 518 12.96 -50.75 98.62
N ARG A 519 11.64 -50.76 98.88
CA ARG A 519 11.08 -50.45 100.20
C ARG A 519 11.15 -51.67 101.12
N LYS A 520 10.54 -52.80 100.71
CA LYS A 520 10.57 -54.08 101.47
C LYS A 520 11.98 -54.52 101.89
N VAL A 521 12.99 -54.34 101.04
CA VAL A 521 14.39 -54.65 101.38
C VAL A 521 14.93 -53.74 102.48
N ARG A 522 14.63 -52.43 102.46
CA ARG A 522 15.00 -51.50 103.55
C ARG A 522 14.24 -51.79 104.84
N ASP A 523 12.96 -52.12 104.73
CA ASP A 523 12.13 -52.50 105.88
C ASP A 523 12.69 -53.78 106.54
N ALA A 524 13.03 -54.80 105.73
CA ALA A 524 13.65 -56.03 106.20
C ALA A 524 15.07 -55.82 106.76
N GLN A 525 15.88 -54.94 106.17
CA GLN A 525 17.17 -54.53 106.73
C GLN A 525 17.00 -53.82 108.09
N GLY A 526 15.91 -53.06 108.25
CA GLY A 526 15.49 -52.48 109.54
C GLY A 526 15.14 -53.55 110.58
N GLU A 527 14.34 -54.55 110.23
CA GLU A 527 14.00 -55.66 111.15
C GLU A 527 15.22 -56.54 111.48
N VAL A 528 16.09 -56.84 110.51
CA VAL A 528 17.37 -57.52 110.76
C VAL A 528 18.25 -56.71 111.71
N SER A 529 18.25 -55.38 111.61
CA SER A 529 18.97 -54.50 112.53
C SER A 529 18.38 -54.51 113.94
N LYS A 530 17.04 -54.54 114.08
CA LYS A 530 16.35 -54.69 115.38
C LYS A 530 16.62 -56.05 116.02
N LEU A 531 16.57 -57.13 115.25
CA LEU A 531 16.88 -58.49 115.74
C LEU A 531 18.35 -58.61 116.16
N ARG A 532 19.27 -57.96 115.44
CA ARG A 532 20.69 -57.84 115.81
C ARG A 532 20.91 -57.02 117.10
N ILE A 533 19.95 -56.20 117.53
CA ILE A 533 19.97 -55.49 118.83
C ILE A 533 19.35 -56.35 119.95
N GLN A 534 18.42 -57.27 119.64
CA GLN A 534 17.80 -58.16 120.63
C GLN A 534 18.67 -59.38 120.99
N ILE A 535 19.49 -59.86 120.05
CA ILE A 535 20.50 -60.90 120.32
C ILE A 535 21.77 -60.21 120.85
N GLY A 536 21.94 -60.23 122.17
CA GLY A 536 22.96 -59.44 122.87
C GLY A 536 24.41 -59.70 122.40
N GLY A 537 24.94 -58.78 121.60
CA GLY A 537 26.34 -58.68 121.21
C GLY A 537 26.79 -57.22 121.17
N PRO A 538 28.07 -56.91 121.45
CA PRO A 538 28.55 -55.53 121.54
C PRO A 538 28.58 -54.82 120.17
N PRO A 539 28.41 -53.49 120.13
CA PRO A 539 28.40 -52.74 118.88
C PRO A 539 29.79 -52.69 118.24
N CYS A 540 29.89 -53.12 116.98
CA CYS A 540 31.08 -52.88 116.16
C CYS A 540 31.04 -51.45 115.59
N PRO A 541 32.13 -50.66 115.60
CA PRO A 541 32.10 -49.26 115.19
C PRO A 541 31.83 -49.06 113.70
N GLN A 542 31.29 -47.88 113.35
CA GLN A 542 31.45 -47.32 112.01
C GLN A 542 32.88 -46.79 111.84
N PRO A 543 33.55 -47.04 110.72
CA PRO A 543 34.54 -46.13 110.17
C PRO A 543 33.79 -44.98 109.49
N GLY A 544 34.07 -43.75 109.90
CA GLY A 544 33.66 -42.53 109.19
C GLY A 544 34.83 -41.57 109.12
N ILE A 545 34.81 -40.67 108.13
CA ILE A 545 35.87 -39.68 107.83
C ILE A 545 37.10 -40.41 107.21
N SER A 546 37.78 -39.95 106.16
CA SER A 546 37.92 -38.58 105.62
C SER A 546 37.72 -38.47 104.11
N THR A 547 37.34 -37.28 103.65
CA THR A 547 37.66 -36.78 102.31
C THR A 547 39.17 -36.50 102.16
N PRO A 548 39.68 -36.57 100.93
CA PRO A 548 40.55 -35.51 100.40
C PRO A 548 39.96 -34.88 99.13
N ASP A 549 40.38 -33.65 98.81
CA ASP A 549 39.90 -32.91 97.64
C ASP A 549 40.28 -33.54 96.30
N ALA A 550 39.32 -33.56 95.37
CA ALA A 550 39.54 -33.86 93.95
C ALA A 550 38.92 -32.75 93.08
N SER A 551 39.68 -31.67 92.92
CA SER A 551 39.54 -30.59 91.94
C SER A 551 38.20 -30.43 91.21
N THR A 552 37.33 -29.55 91.73
CA THR A 552 36.17 -29.02 91.01
C THR A 552 36.60 -28.20 89.79
N LEU A 553 36.80 -28.85 88.64
CA LEU A 553 36.92 -28.17 87.35
C LEU A 553 35.55 -27.67 86.92
N THR A 554 35.38 -26.35 86.96
CA THR A 554 34.17 -25.65 86.52
C THR A 554 34.04 -25.67 85.00
N VAL A 555 33.52 -26.78 84.45
CA VAL A 555 32.89 -26.74 83.13
C VAL A 555 31.65 -25.84 83.26
N LYS A 556 31.64 -24.74 82.50
CA LYS A 556 30.44 -23.93 82.33
C LYS A 556 29.51 -24.67 81.37
N GLU A 557 28.49 -25.35 81.90
CA GLU A 557 27.29 -25.61 81.11
C GLU A 557 26.52 -24.29 80.99
N GLU A 558 26.32 -23.83 79.76
CA GLU A 558 25.58 -22.60 79.48
C GLU A 558 24.07 -22.91 79.49
N GLU A 559 23.39 -22.60 80.60
CA GLU A 559 21.92 -22.54 80.63
C GLU A 559 21.44 -21.39 79.73
N MET A 560 21.22 -21.67 78.44
CA MET A 560 20.43 -20.80 77.58
C MET A 560 18.95 -20.90 77.95
N ASP A 561 18.40 -19.78 78.43
CA ASP A 561 17.00 -19.61 78.87
C ASP A 561 15.99 -20.04 77.78
N ILE A 562 15.28 -21.14 78.03
CA ILE A 562 14.05 -21.52 77.32
C ILE A 562 12.92 -21.67 78.33
N LYS A 563 12.25 -20.56 78.63
CA LYS A 563 10.97 -20.55 79.36
C LYS A 563 9.96 -21.55 78.78
N LYS A 564 9.38 -22.35 79.67
CA LYS A 564 8.05 -22.93 79.50
C LYS A 564 7.06 -22.14 80.35
N ASP A 565 5.90 -21.85 79.76
CA ASP A 565 4.67 -21.51 80.50
C ASP A 565 3.46 -22.16 79.77
N PRO A 566 2.29 -22.30 80.43
CA PRO A 566 1.42 -23.47 80.21
C PRO A 566 0.17 -23.25 79.35
N PRO A 567 -0.52 -24.33 78.91
CA PRO A 567 -1.79 -24.26 78.21
C PRO A 567 -3.02 -24.26 79.14
N GLY A 568 -4.03 -23.45 78.79
CA GLY A 568 -5.38 -23.48 79.37
C GLY A 568 -6.17 -22.18 79.06
N ALA A 569 -7.51 -22.16 78.99
CA ALA A 569 -8.47 -23.27 78.96
C ALA A 569 -9.86 -22.79 78.46
N VAL A 570 -10.65 -23.71 77.90
CA VAL A 570 -12.13 -23.70 77.78
C VAL A 570 -12.85 -22.50 77.13
N THR A 571 -13.61 -22.80 76.06
CA THR A 571 -15.01 -22.35 75.92
C THR A 571 -15.81 -23.42 75.16
N ARG A 572 -17.16 -23.37 75.18
CA ARG A 572 -18.04 -24.52 74.95
C ARG A 572 -19.13 -24.27 73.89
N ASP A 573 -19.42 -25.33 73.13
CA ASP A 573 -20.76 -25.79 72.66
C ASP A 573 -21.61 -24.80 71.79
N PRO A 574 -22.70 -25.23 71.09
CA PRO A 574 -23.32 -26.56 71.07
C PRO A 574 -23.60 -27.20 69.69
N GLU A 575 -23.69 -28.53 69.74
CA GLU A 575 -24.69 -29.43 69.11
C GLU A 575 -25.64 -28.90 68.01
N THR A 576 -25.78 -29.67 66.91
CA THR A 576 -26.97 -30.55 66.70
C THR A 576 -26.76 -31.57 65.57
N PRO A 577 -27.48 -32.72 65.53
CA PRO A 577 -27.16 -33.85 64.66
C PRO A 577 -28.20 -34.13 63.55
N THR A 578 -27.84 -34.98 62.57
CA THR A 578 -28.84 -35.82 61.86
C THR A 578 -28.21 -37.11 61.30
N THR A 579 -28.79 -38.25 61.68
CA THR A 579 -28.68 -39.59 61.06
C THR A 579 -29.83 -39.76 60.03
N PRO A 580 -30.02 -40.88 59.25
CA PRO A 580 -29.51 -42.24 59.47
C PRO A 580 -29.10 -43.07 58.22
N GLU A 581 -28.89 -44.37 58.51
CA GLU A 581 -28.49 -45.52 57.70
C GLU A 581 -29.43 -45.89 56.53
N ILE A 582 -28.87 -46.61 55.54
CA ILE A 582 -29.37 -47.85 54.88
C ILE A 582 -28.15 -48.44 54.14
N LYS A 583 -27.53 -49.56 54.52
CA LYS A 583 -27.94 -50.99 54.60
C LYS A 583 -27.73 -51.78 53.29
N LYS A 584 -26.86 -52.82 53.39
CA LYS A 584 -26.79 -54.06 52.58
C LYS A 584 -26.39 -53.88 51.09
N GLU A 585 -25.89 -54.89 50.37
CA GLU A 585 -25.70 -56.36 50.58
C GLU A 585 -24.32 -56.77 49.94
N GLU A 586 -23.55 -57.76 50.44
CA GLU A 586 -23.45 -59.18 49.97
C GLU A 586 -23.00 -59.33 48.47
N GLU A 587 -22.10 -60.24 48.03
CA GLU A 587 -21.23 -61.25 48.69
C GLU A 587 -20.11 -61.76 47.72
N GLU A 588 -19.04 -62.40 48.25
CA GLU A 588 -18.14 -63.36 47.57
C GLU A 588 -17.34 -62.90 46.28
N GLN A 589 -16.30 -63.58 45.74
CA GLN A 589 -15.66 -64.87 46.06
C GLN A 589 -14.12 -64.94 45.72
N LYS A 590 -13.31 -65.42 46.68
CA LYS A 590 -12.11 -66.31 46.61
C LYS A 590 -11.06 -66.24 45.44
N LYS A 591 -9.77 -66.20 45.84
CA LYS A 591 -8.56 -66.92 45.27
C LYS A 591 -7.98 -66.40 43.92
N GLU A 592 -6.72 -66.67 43.50
CA GLU A 592 -5.60 -67.49 44.03
C GLU A 592 -4.19 -66.99 43.55
N THR A 593 -3.09 -67.56 44.11
CA THR A 593 -1.69 -67.65 43.58
C THR A 593 -0.97 -66.37 43.10
N GLU A 594 0.08 -65.89 43.78
CA GLU A 594 1.50 -66.34 43.74
C GLU A 594 2.38 -65.77 42.60
N ARG A 595 3.25 -64.82 43.00
CA ARG A 595 4.74 -64.82 42.84
C ARG A 595 5.43 -64.82 41.46
N THR A 596 6.66 -64.29 41.53
CA THR A 596 7.68 -64.13 40.47
C THR A 596 7.44 -62.92 39.53
N LYS A 597 8.47 -62.23 39.03
CA LYS A 597 9.90 -62.61 38.92
C LYS A 597 10.86 -61.42 39.13
N THR A 598 11.97 -61.70 39.82
CA THR A 598 13.34 -61.14 39.65
C THR A 598 13.53 -59.67 39.25
N ARG A 599 14.07 -58.88 40.18
CA ARG A 599 14.94 -57.72 39.88
C ARG A 599 16.39 -58.21 39.89
N GLU A 600 17.20 -57.80 38.93
CA GLU A 600 18.57 -58.34 38.72
C GLU A 600 19.66 -57.59 39.51
N ARG A 601 20.68 -58.36 39.91
CA ARG A 601 22.13 -58.07 39.93
C ARG A 601 22.66 -56.84 40.71
N GLU A 602 23.45 -57.10 41.76
CA GLU A 602 24.94 -56.95 41.79
C GLU A 602 25.35 -55.52 42.22
N GLN A 603 26.42 -55.22 42.97
CA GLN A 603 27.58 -55.91 43.57
C GLN A 603 27.91 -55.17 44.91
N GLU A 604 28.68 -55.64 45.91
CA GLU A 604 29.18 -56.97 46.31
C GLU A 604 29.99 -56.83 47.66
N LYS A 605 29.97 -57.87 48.55
CA LYS A 605 30.90 -58.12 49.72
C LYS A 605 30.83 -57.17 50.96
N GLU A 606 31.16 -57.60 52.20
CA GLU A 606 31.43 -58.94 52.78
C GLU A 606 31.01 -59.02 54.28
N ARG A 607 30.59 -60.24 54.70
CA ARG A 607 30.69 -60.85 56.06
C ARG A 607 29.96 -60.20 57.26
N ASP A 608 29.60 -60.94 58.32
CA ASP A 608 29.85 -62.36 58.65
C ASP A 608 28.64 -63.01 59.34
N LYS A 609 28.33 -64.29 59.01
CA LYS A 609 28.16 -65.39 59.99
C LYS A 609 27.74 -66.72 59.38
N GLU A 610 28.39 -67.77 59.91
CA GLU A 610 27.98 -69.18 60.05
C GLU A 610 27.66 -70.09 58.84
N ARG A 611 28.25 -71.30 58.94
CA ARG A 611 27.85 -72.60 58.37
C ARG A 611 27.91 -72.76 56.85
N ASP A 612 28.85 -73.59 56.41
CA ASP A 612 28.49 -74.98 56.11
C ASP A 612 29.69 -75.93 56.07
N ARG A 613 29.47 -77.21 56.45
CA ARG A 613 30.05 -78.44 55.86
C ARG A 613 29.85 -79.68 56.74
N ASP A 614 28.67 -80.29 56.61
CA ASP A 614 28.56 -81.74 56.83
C ASP A 614 29.16 -82.50 55.64
N LYS A 615 30.09 -83.42 55.90
CA LYS A 615 30.07 -84.75 55.28
C LYS A 615 30.96 -85.76 56.01
N ASP A 616 30.38 -86.93 56.18
CA ASP A 616 30.74 -87.97 57.14
C ASP A 616 31.70 -89.03 56.55
N LYS A 617 32.28 -89.88 57.43
CA LYS A 617 33.03 -91.15 57.16
C LYS A 617 34.48 -91.05 56.67
N GLU A 618 35.44 -91.92 57.08
CA GLU A 618 35.47 -92.98 58.13
C GLU A 618 36.93 -93.45 58.37
N ARG A 619 37.20 -94.16 59.50
CA ARG A 619 38.45 -94.86 59.94
C ARG A 619 39.48 -93.96 60.64
N ASP A 620 40.22 -94.34 61.70
CA ASP A 620 40.30 -95.52 62.59
C ASP A 620 41.21 -95.13 63.79
N ARG A 621 41.19 -95.67 65.03
CA ARG A 621 40.27 -96.57 65.78
C ARG A 621 40.60 -96.50 67.30
N GLU A 622 39.84 -97.21 68.16
CA GLU A 622 40.11 -97.74 69.54
C GLU A 622 41.18 -97.06 70.45
N ARG A 623 40.87 -96.66 71.70
CA ARG A 623 40.37 -97.43 72.88
C ARG A 623 39.76 -96.46 73.94
N ASP A 624 39.02 -96.85 74.98
CA ASP A 624 38.45 -98.15 75.42
C ASP A 624 37.15 -97.90 76.23
N LYS A 625 36.38 -98.96 76.57
CA LYS A 625 34.98 -98.85 77.04
C LYS A 625 34.70 -99.53 78.39
N GLN A 626 34.18 -98.80 79.39
CA GLN A 626 33.38 -99.31 80.53
C GLN A 626 32.67 -98.11 81.23
N LYS A 627 31.33 -98.07 81.39
CA LYS A 627 30.43 -98.87 82.27
C LYS A 627 30.62 -98.56 83.77
N ALA A 628 29.59 -98.37 84.59
CA ALA A 628 28.12 -98.33 84.41
C ALA A 628 27.52 -97.49 85.58
N ASP A 629 26.50 -96.64 85.38
CA ASP A 629 25.05 -96.93 85.45
C ASP A 629 24.50 -97.09 86.90
N ASP A 630 23.18 -96.95 87.07
CA ASP A 630 22.57 -96.29 88.23
C ASP A 630 22.17 -97.17 89.46
N SER A 631 21.86 -96.46 90.56
CA SER A 631 20.92 -96.80 91.64
C SER A 631 21.36 -97.63 92.86
N LYS A 632 21.22 -96.96 94.02
CA LYS A 632 20.66 -97.45 95.30
C LYS A 632 21.16 -98.80 95.86
N ARG A 633 22.20 -98.74 96.71
CA ARG A 633 22.44 -99.72 97.81
C ARG A 633 23.28 -99.12 98.95
N LYS A 634 22.61 -98.74 100.04
CA LYS A 634 23.17 -98.61 101.40
C LYS A 634 22.23 -99.33 102.37
N ASP A 635 22.64 -99.51 103.63
CA ASP A 635 21.88 -100.06 104.77
C ASP A 635 21.85 -101.60 105.00
N SER A 636 22.65 -102.40 104.28
CA SER A 636 22.63 -103.89 104.45
C SER A 636 23.93 -104.54 104.98
N GLU A 637 25.00 -103.80 105.24
CA GLU A 637 26.33 -104.40 105.47
C GLU A 637 26.77 -104.46 106.95
N VAL A 638 26.34 -103.49 107.77
CA VAL A 638 26.78 -103.32 109.18
C VAL A 638 26.38 -104.50 110.08
N LEU A 639 25.29 -105.22 109.76
CA LEU A 639 24.74 -106.28 110.61
C LEU A 639 25.46 -107.65 110.56
N LYS A 640 26.51 -107.82 109.74
CA LYS A 640 27.25 -109.10 109.64
C LYS A 640 28.49 -109.20 110.54
N GLN A 641 29.19 -108.11 110.83
CA GLN A 641 30.50 -108.17 111.52
C GLN A 641 30.41 -108.58 113.00
N LEU A 642 29.38 -108.12 113.73
CA LEU A 642 29.24 -108.35 115.18
C LEU A 642 28.91 -109.79 115.62
N LYS A 643 28.88 -110.77 114.71
CA LYS A 643 28.63 -112.20 115.04
C LYS A 643 29.87 -113.10 114.96
N ALA A 644 31.03 -112.59 114.52
CA ALA A 644 32.23 -113.41 114.33
C ALA A 644 33.04 -113.63 115.62
N GLU A 645 33.12 -112.62 116.50
CA GLU A 645 34.13 -112.57 117.56
C GLU A 645 33.81 -113.46 118.78
N LEU A 646 32.53 -113.73 119.05
CA LEU A 646 32.10 -114.45 120.24
C LEU A 646 32.52 -115.94 120.29
N LYS A 647 32.81 -116.57 119.15
CA LYS A 647 33.06 -118.02 119.08
C LYS A 647 34.50 -118.43 119.44
N LYS A 648 35.47 -117.53 119.33
CA LYS A 648 36.91 -117.90 119.36
C LYS A 648 37.53 -118.03 120.76
N ALA A 649 36.77 -117.72 121.82
CA ALA A 649 37.26 -117.61 123.19
C ALA A 649 36.99 -118.82 124.11
N GLN A 650 36.30 -119.87 123.63
CA GLN A 650 35.78 -120.95 124.50
C GLN A 650 36.49 -122.32 124.36
N GLU A 651 37.46 -122.47 123.45
CA GLU A 651 38.04 -123.78 123.13
C GLU A 651 39.37 -124.06 123.88
N SER A 652 40.23 -123.05 124.08
CA SER A 652 41.56 -123.20 124.69
C SER A 652 41.56 -123.51 126.20
N GLN A 653 40.43 -123.43 126.90
CA GLN A 653 40.35 -123.67 128.34
C GLN A 653 40.45 -125.17 128.72
N LYS A 654 40.37 -126.09 127.76
CA LYS A 654 40.17 -127.54 128.02
C LYS A 654 41.44 -128.38 128.09
N GLU A 655 42.56 -127.93 127.53
CA GLU A 655 43.78 -128.76 127.40
C GLU A 655 44.60 -128.87 128.69
N MET A 656 44.52 -127.87 129.58
CA MET A 656 45.31 -127.79 130.83
C MET A 656 45.00 -128.90 131.86
N LYS A 657 44.04 -129.79 131.60
CA LYS A 657 43.59 -130.84 132.54
C LYS A 657 44.29 -132.20 132.37
N LEU A 658 44.99 -132.45 131.25
CA LEU A 658 45.34 -133.83 130.86
C LEU A 658 46.72 -134.34 131.33
N LEU A 659 47.70 -133.47 131.59
CA LEU A 659 49.08 -133.89 131.89
C LEU A 659 49.40 -134.19 133.37
N LEU A 660 48.42 -134.06 134.28
CA LEU A 660 48.66 -134.19 135.73
C LEU A 660 48.63 -135.64 136.26
N ASP A 661 48.02 -136.59 135.53
CA ASP A 661 47.75 -137.94 136.07
C ASP A 661 48.86 -138.99 135.82
N MET A 662 49.82 -138.76 134.91
CA MET A 662 50.81 -139.77 134.51
C MET A 662 52.01 -139.92 135.47
N TYR A 663 51.82 -139.68 136.78
CA TYR A 663 52.90 -139.57 137.78
C TYR A 663 52.92 -140.73 138.82
N LYS A 664 52.46 -141.95 138.47
CA LYS A 664 52.20 -143.04 139.45
C LYS A 664 52.65 -144.47 139.06
N SER A 665 53.88 -144.66 138.57
CA SER A 665 54.54 -146.00 138.52
C SER A 665 56.06 -145.90 138.29
N ALA A 666 56.90 -145.91 139.34
CA ALA A 666 57.65 -147.09 139.83
C ALA A 666 59.12 -147.14 139.28
N PRO A 667 60.06 -147.94 139.84
CA PRO A 667 60.41 -147.95 141.28
C PRO A 667 61.93 -147.93 141.63
N LYS A 668 62.25 -147.20 142.70
CA LYS A 668 63.18 -147.50 143.82
C LYS A 668 64.67 -147.88 143.62
N GLU A 669 65.21 -148.19 142.45
CA GLU A 669 66.69 -148.28 142.28
C GLU A 669 67.33 -146.88 142.10
N GLN A 670 66.48 -145.87 141.90
CA GLN A 670 66.83 -144.49 141.60
C GLN A 670 67.04 -143.64 142.87
N ARG A 671 67.99 -144.01 143.74
CA ARG A 671 68.31 -143.24 144.97
C ARG A 671 69.74 -142.70 145.00
N ASP A 672 70.73 -143.47 144.60
CA ASP A 672 72.14 -143.09 144.82
C ASP A 672 72.72 -142.15 143.73
N LYS A 673 71.97 -141.90 142.65
CA LYS A 673 72.29 -140.87 141.64
C LYS A 673 71.94 -139.44 142.07
N VAL A 674 71.20 -139.26 143.18
CA VAL A 674 70.62 -137.96 143.56
C VAL A 674 71.67 -136.94 144.01
N GLN A 675 72.74 -137.34 144.68
CA GLN A 675 73.75 -136.40 145.22
C GLN A 675 74.59 -135.72 144.12
N LEU A 676 74.86 -136.39 143.00
CA LEU A 676 75.60 -135.78 141.87
C LEU A 676 74.72 -134.84 141.03
N MET A 677 73.45 -135.18 140.81
CA MET A 677 72.51 -134.31 140.08
C MET A 677 72.22 -132.99 140.80
N ALA A 678 72.38 -132.95 142.13
CA ALA A 678 72.17 -131.74 142.93
C ALA A 678 73.22 -130.65 142.65
N ALA A 679 74.47 -131.03 142.34
CA ALA A 679 75.55 -130.08 142.05
C ALA A 679 75.34 -129.38 140.70
N GLU A 680 75.03 -130.13 139.64
CA GLU A 680 74.82 -129.57 138.29
C GLU A 680 73.59 -128.65 138.22
N LYS A 681 72.53 -128.95 138.99
CA LYS A 681 71.30 -128.15 138.96
C LYS A 681 71.46 -126.78 139.61
N LYS A 682 72.40 -126.60 140.55
CA LYS A 682 72.66 -125.28 141.18
C LYS A 682 73.37 -124.32 140.22
N THR A 683 74.42 -124.78 139.54
CA THR A 683 75.23 -123.93 138.65
C THR A 683 74.47 -123.51 137.39
N LYS A 684 73.49 -124.30 136.90
CA LYS A 684 72.59 -123.86 135.82
C LYS A 684 71.65 -122.73 136.23
N ALA A 685 71.09 -122.78 137.44
CA ALA A 685 70.14 -121.76 137.91
C ALA A 685 70.79 -120.36 138.00
N GLU A 686 72.02 -120.29 138.51
CA GLU A 686 72.79 -119.04 138.65
C GLU A 686 73.17 -118.41 137.28
N VAL A 687 73.26 -119.22 136.21
CA VAL A 687 73.53 -118.73 134.84
C VAL A 687 72.28 -118.18 134.15
N ASP A 688 71.12 -118.79 134.35
CA ASP A 688 69.87 -118.33 133.72
C ASP A 688 69.33 -117.03 134.37
N GLU A 689 69.47 -116.87 135.70
CA GLU A 689 69.05 -115.64 136.39
C GLU A 689 69.81 -114.40 135.89
N LEU A 690 71.13 -114.54 135.64
CA LEU A 690 71.95 -113.48 135.04
C LEU A 690 71.52 -113.14 133.60
N ARG A 691 71.10 -114.13 132.79
CA ARG A 691 70.62 -113.90 131.42
C ARG A 691 69.35 -113.06 131.38
N THR A 692 68.38 -113.34 132.26
CA THR A 692 67.15 -112.52 132.36
C THR A 692 67.42 -111.06 132.74
N ARG A 693 68.49 -110.79 133.50
CA ARG A 693 68.80 -109.44 133.98
C ARG A 693 69.41 -108.52 132.91
N VAL A 694 70.02 -109.07 131.86
CA VAL A 694 70.55 -108.29 130.73
C VAL A 694 69.42 -107.80 129.83
N GLN A 695 68.52 -108.69 129.39
CA GLN A 695 67.43 -108.36 128.46
C GLN A 695 66.50 -107.25 128.99
N ALA A 696 66.30 -107.20 130.31
CA ALA A 696 65.48 -106.18 130.97
C ALA A 696 66.04 -104.74 130.87
N LEU A 697 67.36 -104.58 130.64
CA LEU A 697 68.00 -103.27 130.49
C LEU A 697 67.94 -102.77 129.04
N GLU A 698 68.17 -103.66 128.07
CA GLU A 698 68.11 -103.34 126.62
C GLU A 698 66.69 -102.90 126.19
N GLU A 699 65.66 -103.54 126.77
CA GLU A 699 64.24 -103.16 126.61
C GLU A 699 63.93 -101.73 127.09
N LYS A 700 64.73 -101.17 128.01
CA LYS A 700 64.49 -99.84 128.58
C LYS A 700 65.10 -98.73 127.71
N ASP A 701 66.37 -98.85 127.33
CA ASP A 701 67.08 -97.85 126.51
C ASP A 701 66.36 -97.61 125.16
N ARG A 702 65.82 -98.69 124.57
CA ARG A 702 65.01 -98.66 123.35
C ARG A 702 63.73 -97.80 123.46
N ARG A 703 63.16 -97.65 124.65
CA ARG A 703 61.91 -96.89 124.89
C ARG A 703 62.17 -95.39 125.10
N GLU A 704 63.33 -95.02 125.64
CA GLU A 704 63.67 -93.62 125.90
C GLU A 704 64.11 -92.90 124.60
N ARG A 705 64.92 -93.56 123.75
CA ARG A 705 65.30 -93.03 122.43
C ARG A 705 64.11 -92.71 121.51
N LYS A 706 62.99 -93.43 121.64
CA LYS A 706 61.83 -93.24 120.77
C LYS A 706 61.05 -91.95 121.09
N LYS A 707 60.98 -91.55 122.37
CA LYS A 707 60.25 -90.33 122.79
C LYS A 707 60.87 -89.03 122.26
N LEU A 708 62.20 -88.96 122.23
CA LEU A 708 62.92 -87.75 121.80
C LEU A 708 62.72 -87.43 120.31
N ALA A 709 62.44 -88.43 119.47
CA ALA A 709 62.17 -88.22 118.05
C ALA A 709 60.77 -87.61 117.79
N ASP A 710 59.76 -88.04 118.54
CA ASP A 710 58.37 -87.62 118.33
C ASP A 710 58.14 -86.13 118.66
N GLU A 711 58.85 -85.57 119.66
CA GLU A 711 58.74 -84.14 120.04
C GLU A 711 59.38 -83.17 119.03
N GLU A 712 60.39 -83.60 118.26
CA GLU A 712 61.01 -82.75 117.24
C GLU A 712 60.14 -82.68 115.97
N ALA A 713 59.47 -83.77 115.61
CA ALA A 713 58.56 -83.85 114.47
C ALA A 713 57.35 -82.88 114.64
N LEU A 714 56.73 -82.89 115.82
CA LEU A 714 55.56 -82.04 116.12
C LEU A 714 55.85 -80.53 116.00
N ARG A 715 57.08 -80.10 116.34
CA ARG A 715 57.48 -78.68 116.20
C ARG A 715 57.61 -78.26 114.73
N LYS A 716 58.11 -79.13 113.86
CA LYS A 716 58.26 -78.84 112.42
C LYS A 716 56.92 -78.77 111.69
N ILE A 717 55.94 -79.59 112.11
CA ILE A 717 54.58 -79.55 111.56
C ILE A 717 53.93 -78.19 111.80
N LYS A 718 53.92 -77.69 113.05
CA LYS A 718 53.32 -76.37 113.36
C LYS A 718 53.90 -75.21 112.55
N MET A 719 55.22 -75.17 112.38
CA MET A 719 55.86 -74.11 111.59
C MET A 719 55.45 -74.16 110.11
N ALA A 720 55.17 -75.36 109.57
CA ALA A 720 54.65 -75.51 108.21
C ALA A 720 53.16 -75.11 108.12
N GLU A 721 52.35 -75.43 109.12
CA GLU A 721 50.93 -75.03 109.21
C GLU A 721 50.79 -73.49 109.25
N GLU A 722 51.59 -72.81 110.08
CA GLU A 722 51.63 -71.34 110.17
C GLU A 722 52.10 -70.69 108.85
N GLN A 723 53.04 -71.31 108.13
CA GLN A 723 53.47 -70.85 106.80
C GLN A 723 52.38 -71.04 105.73
N ILE A 724 51.65 -72.16 105.77
CA ILE A 724 50.52 -72.42 104.86
C ILE A 724 49.41 -71.38 105.06
N GLU A 725 49.05 -71.07 106.32
CA GLU A 725 48.02 -70.07 106.61
C GLU A 725 48.41 -68.65 106.13
N HIS A 726 49.69 -68.27 106.31
CA HIS A 726 50.21 -66.99 105.80
C HIS A 726 50.20 -66.91 104.26
N LEU A 727 50.54 -68.01 103.58
CA LEU A 727 50.46 -68.10 102.12
C LEU A 727 49.02 -68.09 101.61
N GLN A 728 48.09 -68.75 102.31
CA GLN A 728 46.66 -68.69 101.99
C GLN A 728 46.09 -67.27 102.14
N ARG A 729 46.43 -66.55 103.22
CA ARG A 729 46.02 -65.15 103.41
C ARG A 729 46.58 -64.21 102.34
N LYS A 730 47.81 -64.45 101.86
CA LYS A 730 48.37 -63.73 100.71
C LYS A 730 47.64 -64.06 99.41
N LEU A 731 47.37 -65.34 99.15
CA LEU A 731 46.65 -65.79 97.95
C LEU A 731 45.22 -65.23 97.88
N SER A 732 44.53 -65.06 99.02
CA SER A 732 43.23 -64.38 99.05
C SER A 732 43.33 -62.87 98.78
N ALA A 733 44.40 -62.21 99.26
CA ALA A 733 44.61 -60.79 99.01
C ALA A 733 44.90 -60.52 97.52
N THR A 734 45.84 -61.26 96.91
CA THR A 734 46.17 -61.09 95.49
C THR A 734 44.99 -61.41 94.58
N LYS A 735 44.14 -62.39 94.94
CA LYS A 735 42.89 -62.65 94.21
C LYS A 735 41.88 -61.51 94.30
N GLN A 736 41.76 -60.87 95.47
CA GLN A 736 40.87 -59.73 95.63
C GLN A 736 41.40 -58.50 94.87
N GLU A 737 42.72 -58.35 94.75
CA GLU A 737 43.37 -57.35 93.88
C GLU A 737 43.16 -57.67 92.39
N GLU A 738 43.29 -58.94 91.96
CA GLU A 738 42.97 -59.40 90.60
C GLU A 738 41.49 -59.18 90.24
N GLU A 739 40.55 -59.54 91.12
CA GLU A 739 39.10 -59.30 90.93
C GLU A 739 38.76 -57.81 90.87
N ALA A 740 39.43 -56.96 91.65
CA ALA A 740 39.26 -55.51 91.57
C ALA A 740 39.79 -54.93 90.25
N LEU A 741 40.99 -55.34 89.82
CA LEU A 741 41.59 -54.90 88.56
C LEU A 741 40.79 -55.37 87.33
N LEU A 742 40.18 -56.56 87.38
CA LEU A 742 39.23 -57.01 86.37
C LEU A 742 37.98 -56.12 86.34
N SER A 743 37.42 -55.76 87.50
CA SER A 743 36.27 -54.84 87.57
C SER A 743 36.61 -53.43 87.07
N GLU A 744 37.83 -52.93 87.29
CA GLU A 744 38.29 -51.64 86.75
C GLU A 744 38.51 -51.72 85.24
N MET A 745 39.03 -52.85 84.73
CA MET A 745 39.19 -53.11 83.30
C MET A 745 37.83 -53.20 82.59
N ASP A 746 36.84 -53.89 83.16
CA ASP A 746 35.49 -53.99 82.60
C ASP A 746 34.79 -52.62 82.54
N VAL A 747 34.90 -51.81 83.60
CA VAL A 747 34.36 -50.44 83.61
C VAL A 747 35.06 -49.53 82.60
N THR A 748 36.39 -49.65 82.47
CA THR A 748 37.18 -48.90 81.47
C THR A 748 36.86 -49.35 80.05
N GLY A 749 36.61 -50.65 79.85
CA GLY A 749 36.16 -51.24 78.60
C GLY A 749 34.80 -50.69 78.17
N GLN A 750 33.79 -50.73 79.05
CA GLN A 750 32.48 -50.17 78.77
C GLN A 750 32.54 -48.67 78.47
N ALA A 751 33.35 -47.89 79.21
CA ALA A 751 33.54 -46.47 78.93
C ALA A 751 34.19 -46.20 77.56
N PHE A 752 35.09 -47.09 77.10
CA PHE A 752 35.68 -47.01 75.77
C PHE A 752 34.69 -47.43 74.67
N GLU A 753 33.89 -48.48 74.89
CA GLU A 753 32.84 -48.92 73.96
C GLU A 753 31.74 -47.85 73.82
N ASP A 754 31.26 -47.28 74.92
CA ASP A 754 30.28 -46.17 74.93
C ASP A 754 30.82 -44.95 74.16
N MET A 755 32.09 -44.59 74.38
CA MET A 755 32.76 -43.50 73.65
C MET A 755 32.92 -43.85 72.15
N GLN A 756 33.25 -45.10 71.81
CA GLN A 756 33.39 -45.54 70.42
C GLN A 756 32.04 -45.54 69.71
N GLU A 757 30.96 -46.00 70.35
CA GLU A 757 29.59 -45.85 69.86
C GLU A 757 29.19 -44.39 69.68
N GLN A 758 29.50 -43.51 70.65
CA GLN A 758 29.24 -42.07 70.52
C GLN A 758 30.00 -41.47 69.32
N ASN A 759 31.25 -41.88 69.10
CA ASN A 759 32.05 -41.44 67.96
C ASN A 759 31.45 -41.92 66.62
N ILE A 760 31.05 -43.19 66.54
CA ILE A 760 30.36 -43.77 65.37
C ILE A 760 29.05 -43.01 65.08
N ARG A 761 28.24 -42.73 66.11
CA ARG A 761 26.99 -41.97 65.99
C ARG A 761 27.24 -40.52 65.50
N LEU A 762 28.28 -39.85 65.99
CA LEU A 762 28.67 -38.51 65.52
C LEU A 762 29.17 -38.54 64.06
N MET A 763 30.00 -39.52 63.70
CA MET A 763 30.47 -39.72 62.33
C MET A 763 29.33 -40.05 61.35
N GLN A 764 28.31 -40.78 61.81
CA GLN A 764 27.10 -41.02 61.01
C GLN A 764 26.25 -39.75 60.88
N GLN A 765 26.03 -38.98 61.95
CA GLN A 765 25.31 -37.69 61.87
C GLN A 765 26.03 -36.67 60.97
N LEU A 766 27.35 -36.69 60.90
CA LEU A 766 28.12 -35.91 59.94
C LEU A 766 27.81 -36.33 58.50
N ARG A 767 27.90 -37.63 58.19
CA ARG A 767 27.55 -38.17 56.85
C ARG A 767 26.11 -37.87 56.45
N GLU A 768 25.16 -38.02 57.37
CA GLU A 768 23.74 -37.74 57.11
C GLU A 768 23.48 -36.24 56.84
N LYS A 769 24.23 -35.34 57.50
CA LYS A 769 24.22 -33.89 57.22
C LYS A 769 24.89 -33.57 55.89
N ASP A 770 26.01 -34.22 55.57
CA ASP A 770 26.71 -34.02 54.29
C ASP A 770 25.86 -34.52 53.11
N ASP A 771 25.21 -35.68 53.22
CA ASP A 771 24.25 -36.20 52.24
C ASP A 771 23.04 -35.26 52.06
N ALA A 772 22.54 -34.66 53.15
CA ALA A 772 21.48 -33.66 53.08
C ALA A 772 21.96 -32.38 52.37
N ASN A 773 23.17 -31.90 52.70
CA ASN A 773 23.80 -30.76 52.04
C ASN A 773 24.05 -31.02 50.54
N PHE A 774 24.50 -32.22 50.16
CA PHE A 774 24.68 -32.61 48.75
C PHE A 774 23.35 -32.66 47.99
N LYS A 775 22.26 -33.14 48.61
CA LYS A 775 20.91 -33.11 48.02
C LYS A 775 20.43 -31.68 47.81
N LEU A 776 20.47 -30.84 48.85
CA LEU A 776 20.09 -29.43 48.78
C LEU A 776 20.94 -28.64 47.77
N MET A 777 22.25 -28.93 47.67
CA MET A 777 23.12 -28.32 46.67
C MET A 777 22.80 -28.80 45.25
N SER A 778 22.48 -30.09 45.05
CA SER A 778 22.02 -30.62 43.76
C SER A 778 20.68 -30.00 43.33
N GLU A 779 19.73 -29.88 44.26
CA GLU A 779 18.43 -29.24 44.04
C GLU A 779 18.57 -27.74 43.75
N ARG A 780 19.45 -27.03 44.47
CA ARG A 780 19.81 -25.63 44.19
C ARG A 780 20.43 -25.46 42.79
N ILE A 781 21.33 -26.36 42.39
CA ILE A 781 21.93 -26.34 41.03
C ILE A 781 20.86 -26.59 39.96
N LYS A 782 19.98 -27.60 40.15
CA LYS A 782 18.86 -27.88 39.24
C LYS A 782 17.89 -26.70 39.15
N SER A 783 17.50 -26.13 40.28
CA SER A 783 16.61 -24.96 40.35
C SER A 783 17.22 -23.73 39.68
N ASN A 784 18.52 -23.50 39.85
CA ASN A 784 19.23 -22.41 39.15
C ASN A 784 19.29 -22.67 37.63
N GLN A 785 19.52 -23.91 37.20
CA GLN A 785 19.55 -24.27 35.79
C GLN A 785 18.16 -24.12 35.14
N ILE A 786 17.09 -24.57 35.81
CA ILE A 786 15.70 -24.39 35.36
C ILE A 786 15.34 -22.90 35.33
N HIS A 787 15.70 -22.12 36.35
CA HIS A 787 15.44 -20.68 36.37
C HIS A 787 16.22 -19.93 35.28
N LYS A 788 17.42 -20.40 34.91
CA LYS A 788 18.16 -19.87 33.75
C LYS A 788 17.42 -20.18 32.44
N LEU A 789 17.04 -21.44 32.21
CA LEU A 789 16.32 -21.85 31.00
C LEU A 789 14.98 -21.10 30.85
N LEU A 790 14.17 -21.01 31.91
CA LEU A 790 12.92 -20.23 31.93
C LEU A 790 13.14 -18.72 31.70
N LYS A 791 14.33 -18.19 32.02
CA LYS A 791 14.69 -16.80 31.72
C LYS A 791 15.09 -16.65 30.24
N GLU A 792 15.84 -17.61 29.71
CA GLU A 792 16.25 -17.66 28.30
C GLU A 792 15.01 -17.82 27.39
N GLU A 793 14.11 -18.78 27.66
CA GLU A 793 12.81 -18.93 26.98
C GLU A 793 11.93 -17.67 27.07
N LYS A 794 11.92 -16.98 28.22
CA LYS A 794 11.19 -15.73 28.39
C LYS A 794 11.78 -14.60 27.53
N GLU A 795 13.10 -14.53 27.41
CA GLU A 795 13.78 -13.53 26.60
C GLU A 795 13.58 -13.81 25.09
N GLU A 796 13.64 -15.07 24.66
CA GLU A 796 13.27 -15.50 23.31
C GLU A 796 11.80 -15.19 22.96
N LEU A 797 10.85 -15.48 23.87
CA LEU A 797 9.44 -15.15 23.68
C LEU A 797 9.20 -13.63 23.62
N ALA A 798 9.96 -12.84 24.38
CA ALA A 798 9.90 -11.38 24.31
C ALA A 798 10.40 -10.86 22.96
N GLU A 799 11.50 -11.41 22.42
CA GLU A 799 12.00 -11.07 21.09
C GLU A 799 11.02 -11.48 19.97
N GLN A 800 10.35 -12.63 20.10
CA GLN A 800 9.30 -13.06 19.17
C GLN A 800 8.09 -12.11 19.19
N VAL A 801 7.62 -11.71 20.38
CA VAL A 801 6.54 -10.71 20.52
C VAL A 801 6.97 -9.34 19.98
N GLN A 802 8.21 -8.90 20.22
CA GLN A 802 8.78 -7.67 19.66
C GLN A 802 8.81 -7.70 18.12
N THR A 803 9.16 -8.86 17.54
CA THR A 803 9.24 -9.07 16.08
C THR A 803 7.85 -9.11 15.45
N LEU A 804 6.90 -9.82 16.07
CA LEU A 804 5.50 -9.83 15.63
C LEU A 804 4.86 -8.43 15.74
N LYS A 805 5.17 -7.67 16.80
CA LYS A 805 4.71 -6.29 16.93
C LYS A 805 5.23 -5.40 15.82
N THR A 806 6.55 -5.39 15.54
CA THR A 806 7.10 -4.57 14.45
C THR A 806 6.59 -5.01 13.07
N GLN A 807 6.27 -6.30 12.88
CA GLN A 807 5.62 -6.78 11.66
C GLN A 807 4.16 -6.28 11.53
N VAL A 808 3.39 -6.26 12.63
CA VAL A 808 2.03 -5.69 12.66
C VAL A 808 2.07 -4.17 12.43
N ASP A 809 2.97 -3.45 13.09
CA ASP A 809 3.14 -2.00 12.90
C ASP A 809 3.48 -1.65 11.43
N ALA A 810 4.34 -2.45 10.79
CA ALA A 810 4.66 -2.32 9.36
C ALA A 810 3.46 -2.64 8.44
N GLN A 811 2.64 -3.65 8.77
CA GLN A 811 1.41 -3.95 8.04
C GLN A 811 0.36 -2.84 8.19
N LEU A 812 0.18 -2.28 9.38
CA LEU A 812 -0.71 -1.15 9.63
C LEU A 812 -0.29 0.08 8.82
N LEU A 813 1.01 0.40 8.76
CA LEU A 813 1.54 1.47 7.92
C LEU A 813 1.31 1.20 6.42
N GLN A 814 1.34 -0.05 5.98
CA GLN A 814 1.00 -0.42 4.60
C GLN A 814 -0.50 -0.27 4.31
N VAL A 815 -1.38 -0.63 5.26
CA VAL A 815 -2.83 -0.41 5.15
C VAL A 815 -3.17 1.08 5.06
N GLN A 816 -2.59 1.92 5.93
CA GLN A 816 -2.78 3.37 5.89
C GLN A 816 -2.39 3.98 4.53
N LYS A 817 -1.28 3.54 3.94
CA LYS A 817 -0.83 3.97 2.60
C LYS A 817 -1.76 3.49 1.47
N LEU A 818 -2.45 2.37 1.66
CA LEU A 818 -3.47 1.89 0.71
C LEU A 818 -4.78 2.67 0.85
N GLU A 819 -5.24 2.96 2.07
CA GLU A 819 -6.40 3.83 2.32
C GLU A 819 -6.19 5.24 1.77
N GLU A 820 -5.01 5.82 1.97
CA GLU A 820 -4.68 7.15 1.45
C GLU A 820 -4.66 7.16 -0.09
N ARG A 821 -4.06 6.13 -0.70
CA ARG A 821 -4.13 5.92 -2.16
C ARG A 821 -5.56 5.75 -2.65
N GLU A 822 -6.43 5.07 -1.91
CA GLU A 822 -7.85 4.94 -2.23
C GLU A 822 -8.60 6.27 -2.13
N ARG A 823 -8.33 7.11 -1.11
CA ARG A 823 -8.89 8.47 -1.01
C ARG A 823 -8.44 9.36 -2.18
N LEU A 824 -7.17 9.27 -2.58
CA LEU A 824 -6.64 10.00 -3.74
C LEU A 824 -7.31 9.54 -5.05
N LEU A 825 -7.51 8.23 -5.24
CA LEU A 825 -8.21 7.68 -6.40
C LEU A 825 -9.69 8.08 -6.43
N HIS A 826 -10.42 8.02 -5.31
CA HIS A 826 -11.79 8.54 -5.21
C HIS A 826 -11.88 10.04 -5.52
N THR A 827 -10.92 10.83 -5.05
CA THR A 827 -10.86 12.28 -5.31
C THR A 827 -10.59 12.56 -6.80
N SER A 828 -9.73 11.75 -7.44
CA SER A 828 -9.46 11.81 -8.88
C SER A 828 -10.69 11.42 -9.71
N LEU A 829 -11.39 10.33 -9.36
CA LEU A 829 -12.65 9.93 -10.00
C LEU A 829 -13.70 11.03 -9.90
N ALA A 830 -13.94 11.59 -8.70
CA ALA A 830 -14.90 12.68 -8.50
C ALA A 830 -14.53 13.98 -9.25
N ALA A 831 -13.25 14.17 -9.61
CA ALA A 831 -12.83 15.26 -10.49
C ALA A 831 -13.12 14.96 -11.96
N ILE A 832 -12.82 13.73 -12.42
CA ILE A 832 -13.10 13.26 -13.79
C ILE A 832 -14.61 13.23 -14.06
N GLU A 833 -15.43 12.81 -13.10
CA GLU A 833 -16.90 12.86 -13.18
C GLU A 833 -17.42 14.28 -13.34
N LYS A 834 -16.89 15.24 -12.55
CA LYS A 834 -17.25 16.66 -12.68
C LYS A 834 -16.86 17.18 -14.06
N GLU A 835 -15.65 16.91 -14.54
CA GLU A 835 -15.25 17.33 -15.88
C GLU A 835 -16.13 16.68 -16.96
N LEU A 836 -16.47 15.40 -16.84
CA LEU A 836 -17.39 14.72 -17.76
C LEU A 836 -18.77 15.41 -17.80
N THR A 837 -19.33 15.81 -16.65
CA THR A 837 -20.59 16.56 -16.63
C THR A 837 -20.48 17.93 -17.30
N ILE A 838 -19.37 18.65 -17.13
CA ILE A 838 -19.11 19.95 -17.78
C ILE A 838 -18.94 19.76 -19.30
N ARG A 839 -18.17 18.75 -19.73
CA ARG A 839 -17.99 18.38 -21.15
C ARG A 839 -19.33 18.01 -21.79
N MET A 840 -20.20 17.29 -21.08
CA MET A 840 -21.54 16.92 -21.55
C MET A 840 -22.48 18.14 -21.64
N GLN A 841 -22.44 19.06 -20.68
CA GLN A 841 -23.19 20.33 -20.75
C GLN A 841 -22.72 21.21 -21.91
N ALA A 842 -21.42 21.29 -22.15
CA ALA A 842 -20.85 22.02 -23.30
C ALA A 842 -21.30 21.39 -24.62
N LEU A 843 -21.24 20.05 -24.76
CA LEU A 843 -21.73 19.34 -25.94
C LEU A 843 -23.21 19.62 -26.21
N GLU A 844 -24.06 19.63 -25.18
CA GLU A 844 -25.49 19.90 -25.33
C GLU A 844 -25.77 21.37 -25.72
N LEU A 845 -24.97 22.31 -25.22
CA LEU A 845 -25.00 23.70 -25.67
C LEU A 845 -24.57 23.84 -27.14
N HIS A 846 -23.53 23.11 -27.57
CA HIS A 846 -23.09 23.11 -28.97
C HIS A 846 -24.14 22.49 -29.91
N LYS A 847 -24.86 21.43 -29.50
CA LYS A 847 -26.00 20.90 -30.26
C LYS A 847 -27.10 21.96 -30.46
N ARG A 848 -27.49 22.68 -29.40
CA ARG A 848 -28.51 23.74 -29.49
C ARG A 848 -28.09 24.83 -30.47
N LYS A 849 -26.86 25.34 -30.35
CA LYS A 849 -26.30 26.33 -31.28
C LYS A 849 -26.22 25.83 -32.73
N ALA A 850 -25.96 24.55 -32.95
CA ALA A 850 -26.00 23.96 -34.29
C ALA A 850 -27.42 23.90 -34.88
N VAL A 851 -28.44 23.58 -34.06
CA VAL A 851 -29.86 23.61 -34.46
C VAL A 851 -30.33 25.05 -34.71
N GLU A 852 -29.97 25.99 -33.85
CA GLU A 852 -30.25 27.43 -34.02
C GLU A 852 -29.63 27.99 -35.31
N ALA A 853 -28.37 27.62 -35.60
CA ALA A 853 -27.69 28.01 -36.84
C ALA A 853 -28.31 27.35 -38.09
N ALA A 854 -28.75 26.10 -38.00
CA ALA A 854 -29.43 25.41 -39.09
C ALA A 854 -30.81 26.03 -39.40
N GLN A 855 -31.58 26.38 -38.36
CA GLN A 855 -32.85 27.10 -38.52
C GLN A 855 -32.63 28.46 -39.17
N LEU A 856 -31.65 29.25 -38.69
CA LEU A 856 -31.33 30.56 -39.26
C LEU A 856 -30.88 30.46 -40.73
N ALA A 857 -30.15 29.40 -41.10
CA ALA A 857 -29.76 29.16 -42.49
C ALA A 857 -30.96 28.85 -43.40
N GLU A 858 -31.93 28.08 -42.94
CA GLU A 858 -33.15 27.80 -43.71
C GLU A 858 -34.08 29.02 -43.77
N ASP A 859 -34.21 29.79 -42.68
CA ASP A 859 -34.95 31.07 -42.66
C ASP A 859 -34.35 32.08 -43.66
N LEU A 860 -33.02 32.20 -43.72
CA LEU A 860 -32.31 33.03 -44.69
C LEU A 860 -32.46 32.51 -46.13
N LYS A 861 -32.52 31.18 -46.32
CA LYS A 861 -32.77 30.56 -47.63
C LYS A 861 -34.18 30.84 -48.13
N VAL A 862 -35.21 30.77 -47.28
CA VAL A 862 -36.59 31.17 -47.60
C VAL A 862 -36.66 32.66 -47.95
N GLN A 863 -35.96 33.52 -47.21
CA GLN A 863 -35.84 34.95 -47.55
C GLN A 863 -35.17 35.17 -48.92
N HIS A 864 -34.07 34.45 -49.19
CA HIS A 864 -33.38 34.52 -50.48
C HIS A 864 -34.26 34.03 -51.64
N GLU A 865 -35.02 32.94 -51.46
CA GLU A 865 -35.97 32.45 -52.47
C GLU A 865 -37.12 33.44 -52.73
N HIS A 866 -37.60 34.14 -51.71
CA HIS A 866 -38.59 35.22 -51.85
C HIS A 866 -38.04 36.45 -52.61
N VAL A 867 -36.81 36.87 -52.29
CA VAL A 867 -36.11 37.97 -53.00
C VAL A 867 -35.79 37.57 -54.44
N ALA A 868 -35.36 36.33 -54.68
CA ALA A 868 -35.14 35.80 -56.02
C ALA A 868 -36.45 35.67 -56.82
N GLY A 869 -37.56 35.35 -56.17
CA GLY A 869 -38.91 35.40 -56.74
C GLY A 869 -39.27 36.80 -57.23
N THR A 870 -39.30 37.78 -56.32
CA THR A 870 -39.63 39.18 -56.66
C THR A 870 -38.66 39.80 -57.68
N LEU A 871 -37.38 39.40 -57.69
CA LEU A 871 -36.42 39.80 -58.73
C LEU A 871 -36.77 39.22 -60.10
N ARG A 872 -37.18 37.93 -60.19
CA ARG A 872 -37.64 37.31 -61.45
C ARG A 872 -38.91 37.98 -61.97
N ASP A 873 -39.88 38.25 -61.10
CA ASP A 873 -41.13 38.92 -61.47
C ASP A 873 -40.85 40.34 -61.99
N THR A 874 -39.95 41.07 -61.31
CA THR A 874 -39.51 42.41 -61.75
C THR A 874 -38.75 42.34 -63.08
N GLN A 875 -37.92 41.32 -63.31
CA GLN A 875 -37.26 41.10 -64.60
C GLN A 875 -38.25 40.78 -65.73
N SER A 876 -39.29 39.97 -65.47
CA SER A 876 -40.35 39.71 -66.46
C SER A 876 -41.07 41.00 -66.82
N PHE A 877 -41.50 41.77 -65.81
CA PHE A 877 -42.16 43.06 -66.01
C PHE A 877 -41.28 44.04 -66.80
N VAL A 878 -39.99 44.16 -66.48
CA VAL A 878 -39.04 45.00 -67.24
C VAL A 878 -38.85 44.50 -68.67
N CYS A 879 -38.83 43.18 -68.89
CA CYS A 879 -38.73 42.59 -70.23
C CYS A 879 -39.99 42.87 -71.06
N GLU A 880 -41.18 42.62 -70.51
CA GLU A 880 -42.47 42.90 -71.12
C GLU A 880 -42.60 44.38 -71.51
N ASN A 881 -42.30 45.27 -70.56
CA ASN A 881 -42.36 46.73 -70.73
C ASN A 881 -41.32 47.22 -71.77
N ARG A 882 -40.14 46.59 -71.81
CA ARG A 882 -39.17 46.78 -72.91
C ARG A 882 -39.75 46.36 -74.27
N THR A 883 -40.34 45.16 -74.40
CA THR A 883 -40.92 44.73 -75.70
C THR A 883 -42.11 45.60 -76.10
N ALA A 884 -42.90 46.10 -75.14
CA ALA A 884 -43.97 47.06 -75.39
C ALA A 884 -43.41 48.37 -75.96
N LYS A 885 -42.37 48.93 -75.35
CA LYS A 885 -41.66 50.12 -75.83
C LYS A 885 -40.97 49.91 -77.19
N GLU A 886 -40.46 48.72 -77.47
CA GLU A 886 -39.91 48.37 -78.80
C GLU A 886 -41.01 48.29 -79.87
N LYS A 887 -42.17 47.68 -79.57
CA LYS A 887 -43.36 47.65 -80.44
C LYS A 887 -43.89 49.07 -80.69
N GLU A 888 -43.98 49.90 -79.65
CA GLU A 888 -44.41 51.29 -79.74
C GLU A 888 -43.41 52.14 -80.54
N SER A 889 -42.10 51.96 -80.33
CA SER A 889 -41.06 52.61 -81.15
C SER A 889 -41.15 52.21 -82.63
N PHE A 890 -41.45 50.95 -82.93
CA PHE A 890 -41.68 50.49 -84.31
C PHE A 890 -42.95 51.10 -84.90
N SER A 891 -44.05 51.17 -84.13
CA SER A 891 -45.29 51.85 -84.52
C SER A 891 -45.05 53.34 -84.81
N LEU A 892 -44.31 54.03 -83.93
CA LEU A 892 -43.91 55.43 -84.09
C LEU A 892 -43.06 55.66 -85.34
N LYS A 893 -42.06 54.79 -85.62
CA LYS A 893 -41.26 54.85 -86.86
C LYS A 893 -42.15 54.69 -88.09
N ARG A 894 -43.06 53.70 -88.08
CA ARG A 894 -44.01 53.47 -89.17
C ARG A 894 -44.94 54.66 -89.38
N ALA A 895 -45.42 55.29 -88.30
CA ALA A 895 -46.20 56.52 -88.35
C ALA A 895 -45.37 57.72 -88.86
N GLN A 896 -44.09 57.83 -88.51
CA GLN A 896 -43.18 58.84 -89.03
C GLN A 896 -42.87 58.63 -90.53
N GLU A 897 -42.75 57.39 -90.99
CA GLU A 897 -42.65 57.02 -92.41
C GLU A 897 -43.95 57.36 -93.16
N GLU A 898 -45.12 57.06 -92.59
CA GLU A 898 -46.43 57.44 -93.12
C GLU A 898 -46.59 58.96 -93.21
N ILE A 899 -46.25 59.70 -92.15
CA ILE A 899 -46.23 61.17 -92.14
C ILE A 899 -45.24 61.70 -93.18
N SER A 900 -44.08 61.07 -93.34
CA SER A 900 -43.10 61.46 -94.38
C SER A 900 -43.61 61.17 -95.79
N ARG A 901 -44.32 60.06 -95.99
CA ARG A 901 -44.98 59.68 -97.24
C ARG A 901 -46.12 60.63 -97.58
N LEU A 902 -46.93 61.00 -96.59
CA LEU A 902 -48.01 61.98 -96.72
C LEU A 902 -47.48 63.40 -96.95
N ARG A 903 -46.40 63.82 -96.26
CA ARG A 903 -45.69 65.08 -96.55
C ARG A 903 -45.14 65.10 -97.98
N ARG A 904 -44.53 64.01 -98.46
CA ARG A 904 -44.08 63.88 -99.87
C ARG A 904 -45.25 63.89 -100.87
N LYS A 905 -46.42 63.34 -100.51
CA LYS A 905 -47.64 63.43 -101.34
C LYS A 905 -48.21 64.86 -101.35
N LEU A 906 -48.31 65.50 -100.20
CA LEU A 906 -48.76 66.89 -100.05
C LEU A 906 -47.82 67.85 -100.79
N GLU A 907 -46.52 67.62 -100.74
CA GLU A 907 -45.51 68.39 -101.49
C GLU A 907 -45.64 68.17 -103.01
N LYS A 908 -45.98 66.96 -103.46
CA LYS A 908 -46.36 66.69 -104.86
C LYS A 908 -47.68 67.36 -105.25
N GLN A 909 -48.67 67.39 -104.35
CA GLN A 909 -49.95 68.08 -104.60
C GLN A 909 -49.78 69.59 -104.62
N LYS A 910 -48.97 70.19 -103.74
CA LYS A 910 -48.58 71.60 -103.84
C LYS A 910 -47.85 71.91 -105.15
N LYS A 911 -46.99 70.99 -105.62
CA LYS A 911 -46.36 71.09 -106.94
C LYS A 911 -47.34 70.83 -108.11
N MET A 912 -48.52 70.29 -107.87
CA MET A 912 -49.64 70.30 -108.81
C MET A 912 -50.47 71.60 -108.70
N GLU A 913 -50.66 72.17 -107.51
CA GLU A 913 -51.28 73.50 -107.32
C GLU A 913 -50.44 74.64 -107.92
N VAL A 914 -49.12 74.43 -108.05
CA VAL A 914 -48.20 75.33 -108.79
C VAL A 914 -48.42 75.28 -110.32
N TYR A 915 -49.21 74.35 -110.87
CA TYR A 915 -49.69 74.42 -112.26
C TYR A 915 -50.85 75.42 -112.47
N ALA A 916 -50.89 76.51 -111.69
CA ALA A 916 -51.68 77.71 -111.95
C ALA A 916 -51.23 78.48 -113.22
N ASP A 917 -50.25 77.96 -113.96
CA ASP A 917 -49.68 78.52 -115.19
C ASP A 917 -50.52 78.23 -116.45
N ALA A 918 -51.41 77.23 -116.41
CA ALA A 918 -52.32 76.94 -117.52
C ALA A 918 -53.21 78.15 -117.89
N ASP A 919 -53.62 78.92 -116.89
CA ASP A 919 -54.43 80.13 -117.09
C ASP A 919 -53.60 81.29 -117.66
N GLN A 920 -52.29 81.33 -117.37
CA GLN A 920 -51.38 82.34 -117.93
C GLN A 920 -51.09 82.06 -119.42
N ILE A 921 -50.84 80.80 -119.78
CA ILE A 921 -50.71 80.36 -121.18
C ILE A 921 -51.98 80.67 -121.98
N LEU A 922 -53.16 80.32 -121.44
CA LEU A 922 -54.45 80.62 -122.09
C LEU A 922 -54.69 82.13 -122.25
N GLN A 923 -54.31 82.95 -121.27
CA GLN A 923 -54.41 84.41 -121.38
C GLN A 923 -53.45 84.98 -122.45
N GLU A 924 -52.24 84.44 -122.58
CA GLU A 924 -51.28 84.82 -123.62
C GLU A 924 -51.77 84.43 -125.03
N GLU A 925 -52.34 83.24 -125.21
CA GLU A 925 -52.98 82.82 -126.47
C GLU A 925 -54.18 83.71 -126.83
N ILE A 926 -55.09 83.95 -125.89
CA ILE A 926 -56.26 84.83 -126.09
C ILE A 926 -55.83 86.25 -126.52
N LYS A 927 -54.73 86.75 -125.97
CA LYS A 927 -54.12 88.05 -126.29
C LYS A 927 -53.53 88.04 -127.71
N GLU A 928 -52.89 86.95 -128.15
CA GLU A 928 -52.41 86.81 -129.53
C GLU A 928 -53.56 86.70 -130.54
N TYR A 929 -54.59 85.89 -130.26
CA TYR A 929 -55.78 85.79 -131.12
C TYR A 929 -56.53 87.12 -131.26
N ARG A 930 -56.65 87.89 -130.16
CA ARG A 930 -57.20 89.26 -130.19
C ARG A 930 -56.36 90.20 -131.06
N ALA A 931 -55.03 90.12 -130.99
CA ALA A 931 -54.15 90.91 -131.86
C ALA A 931 -54.33 90.52 -133.35
N ARG A 932 -54.36 89.21 -133.66
CA ARG A 932 -54.58 88.70 -135.04
C ARG A 932 -55.92 89.16 -135.64
N LEU A 933 -56.98 89.30 -134.84
CA LEU A 933 -58.30 89.76 -135.29
C LEU A 933 -58.45 91.30 -135.40
N THR A 934 -57.48 92.08 -134.93
CA THR A 934 -57.54 93.55 -134.92
C THR A 934 -56.99 94.17 -136.21
N CYS A 935 -57.54 95.30 -136.65
CA CYS A 935 -57.16 95.99 -137.88
C CYS A 935 -55.78 96.69 -137.76
N PRO A 936 -54.76 96.28 -138.56
CA PRO A 936 -53.38 96.78 -138.43
C PRO A 936 -53.16 98.23 -138.88
N VAL A 937 -54.22 98.95 -139.29
CA VAL A 937 -54.17 100.37 -139.68
C VAL A 937 -54.57 101.30 -138.52
N CYS A 938 -55.22 100.77 -137.49
CA CYS A 938 -55.67 101.56 -136.32
C CYS A 938 -55.42 100.87 -134.97
N ASN A 939 -55.15 99.56 -134.96
CA ASN A 939 -54.92 98.72 -133.78
C ASN A 939 -56.03 98.78 -132.69
N THR A 940 -57.22 99.28 -133.03
CA THR A 940 -58.39 99.40 -132.12
C THR A 940 -59.63 98.64 -132.60
N ARG A 941 -60.01 98.77 -133.88
CA ARG A 941 -61.21 98.11 -134.43
C ARG A 941 -60.90 96.68 -134.92
N LYS A 942 -61.84 95.75 -134.72
CA LYS A 942 -61.80 94.41 -135.34
C LYS A 942 -61.73 94.51 -136.87
N LYS A 943 -61.21 93.45 -137.51
CA LYS A 943 -61.28 93.27 -138.97
C LYS A 943 -62.71 92.93 -139.40
N ASP A 944 -63.31 93.79 -140.22
CA ASP A 944 -64.68 93.65 -140.75
C ASP A 944 -64.82 94.10 -142.21
N ALA A 945 -63.72 94.27 -142.96
CA ALA A 945 -63.76 94.57 -144.39
C ALA A 945 -62.59 93.95 -145.16
N VAL A 946 -62.87 93.35 -146.31
CA VAL A 946 -61.88 92.74 -147.22
C VAL A 946 -61.70 93.59 -148.48
N LEU A 947 -60.46 93.74 -148.94
CA LEU A 947 -60.13 94.24 -150.28
C LEU A 947 -60.14 93.07 -151.27
N THR A 948 -61.17 92.97 -152.12
CA THR A 948 -61.40 91.81 -153.00
C THR A 948 -60.27 91.56 -153.99
N LYS A 949 -59.57 92.61 -154.44
CA LYS A 949 -58.41 92.52 -155.35
C LYS A 949 -57.14 91.89 -154.75
N CYS A 950 -57.04 91.76 -153.43
CA CYS A 950 -55.85 91.20 -152.78
C CYS A 950 -56.14 90.42 -151.50
N PHE A 951 -57.42 90.15 -151.22
CA PHE A 951 -57.98 89.44 -150.05
C PHE A 951 -57.46 89.90 -148.67
N HIS A 952 -56.87 91.09 -148.59
CA HIS A 952 -56.38 91.65 -147.33
C HIS A 952 -57.52 92.28 -146.52
N VAL A 953 -57.60 91.90 -145.25
CA VAL A 953 -58.69 92.28 -144.33
C VAL A 953 -58.25 93.35 -143.32
N PHE A 954 -59.07 94.38 -143.19
CA PHE A 954 -58.91 95.54 -142.30
C PHE A 954 -60.28 95.85 -141.64
N CYS A 955 -60.41 96.96 -140.90
CA CYS A 955 -61.73 97.48 -140.53
C CYS A 955 -62.30 98.38 -141.64
N PHE A 956 -63.62 98.38 -141.81
CA PHE A 956 -64.34 99.11 -142.84
C PHE A 956 -64.00 100.61 -142.80
N GLU A 957 -63.95 101.21 -141.60
CA GLU A 957 -63.51 102.60 -141.37
C GLU A 957 -62.17 102.93 -142.04
N CYS A 958 -61.17 102.06 -141.90
CA CYS A 958 -59.82 102.32 -142.42
C CYS A 958 -59.71 102.11 -143.93
N VAL A 959 -60.52 101.22 -144.51
CA VAL A 959 -60.59 101.05 -145.97
C VAL A 959 -61.36 102.21 -146.60
N LYS A 960 -62.51 102.56 -146.02
CA LYS A 960 -63.35 103.70 -146.45
C LYS A 960 -62.60 105.02 -146.34
N ASN A 961 -61.97 105.33 -145.21
CA ASN A 961 -61.21 106.57 -145.06
C ASN A 961 -60.06 106.67 -146.07
N ARG A 962 -59.40 105.57 -146.46
CA ARG A 962 -58.40 105.55 -147.54
C ARG A 962 -59.01 105.72 -148.94
N TYR A 963 -60.21 105.20 -149.16
CA TYR A 963 -60.95 105.40 -150.41
C TYR A 963 -61.39 106.86 -150.61
N ASP A 964 -61.91 107.47 -149.54
CA ASP A 964 -62.45 108.83 -149.50
C ASP A 964 -61.32 109.88 -149.56
N SER A 965 -60.25 109.70 -148.78
CA SER A 965 -59.02 110.54 -148.84
C SER A 965 -58.18 110.34 -150.11
N ARG A 966 -58.69 109.60 -151.11
CA ARG A 966 -58.03 109.24 -152.38
C ARG A 966 -56.72 108.44 -152.25
N GLN A 967 -56.32 108.03 -151.05
CA GLN A 967 -55.20 107.11 -150.78
C GLN A 967 -55.54 105.65 -151.11
N ARG A 968 -56.00 105.42 -152.35
CA ARG A 968 -56.64 104.21 -152.88
C ARG A 968 -55.67 103.04 -153.14
N LYS A 969 -54.79 102.75 -152.18
CA LYS A 969 -53.83 101.64 -152.18
C LYS A 969 -53.93 100.83 -150.89
N CYS A 970 -53.90 99.51 -151.03
CA CYS A 970 -53.98 98.55 -149.93
C CYS A 970 -52.87 98.80 -148.88
N PRO A 971 -53.20 98.94 -147.58
CA PRO A 971 -52.21 99.18 -146.53
C PRO A 971 -51.09 98.14 -146.43
N LYS A 972 -51.35 96.88 -146.81
CA LYS A 972 -50.40 95.76 -146.64
C LYS A 972 -49.60 95.41 -147.90
N CYS A 973 -50.14 95.63 -149.10
CA CYS A 973 -49.49 95.24 -150.35
C CYS A 973 -49.49 96.33 -151.44
N ASN A 974 -49.90 97.55 -151.11
CA ASN A 974 -49.91 98.74 -151.97
C ASN A 974 -50.71 98.64 -153.30
N ALA A 975 -51.39 97.52 -153.55
CA ALA A 975 -52.26 97.31 -154.71
C ALA A 975 -53.42 98.32 -154.74
N ALA A 976 -53.74 98.87 -155.92
CA ALA A 976 -54.76 99.90 -156.08
C ALA A 976 -56.19 99.33 -156.03
N PHE A 977 -57.13 100.09 -155.45
CA PHE A 977 -58.53 99.65 -155.27
C PHE A 977 -59.54 100.79 -155.48
N GLY A 978 -60.67 100.47 -156.12
CA GLY A 978 -61.78 101.35 -156.45
C GLY A 978 -63.05 101.09 -155.60
N ALA A 979 -64.17 101.68 -156.02
CA ALA A 979 -65.43 101.70 -155.25
C ALA A 979 -65.99 100.30 -154.94
N HIS A 980 -65.87 99.38 -155.89
CA HIS A 980 -66.40 98.01 -155.77
C HIS A 980 -65.36 97.00 -155.28
N ASP A 981 -64.12 97.44 -155.01
CA ASP A 981 -63.00 96.55 -154.65
C ASP A 981 -62.86 96.33 -153.13
N PHE A 982 -63.76 96.87 -152.31
CA PHE A 982 -63.84 96.60 -150.87
C PHE A 982 -65.25 96.24 -150.43
N HIS A 983 -65.40 95.20 -149.62
CA HIS A 983 -66.69 94.71 -149.12
C HIS A 983 -66.61 94.48 -147.61
N ARG A 984 -67.73 94.69 -146.90
CA ARG A 984 -67.83 94.39 -145.47
C ARG A 984 -67.96 92.87 -145.27
N ILE A 985 -67.28 92.34 -144.25
CA ILE A 985 -67.37 90.92 -143.86
C ILE A 985 -67.67 90.81 -142.36
N TYR A 986 -68.37 89.75 -141.99
CA TYR A 986 -68.73 89.47 -140.60
C TYR A 986 -67.87 88.31 -140.10
N ILE A 987 -67.08 88.57 -139.06
CA ILE A 987 -66.33 87.56 -138.31
C ILE A 987 -66.98 87.48 -136.93
N ASN A 988 -67.61 86.35 -136.64
CA ASN A 988 -68.19 86.05 -135.34
C ASN A 988 -67.06 85.75 -134.34
#